data_AF-A0A945XTT0-F1
#
_entry.id   AF-A0A945XTT0-F1
#
_cell.length_a   1.000
_cell.length_b   1.000
_cell.length_c   1.000
_cell.angle_alpha   90.00
_cell.angle_beta   90.00
_cell.angle_gamma   90.00
#
_symmetry.space_group_name_H-M   'P 1'
#
loop_
_entity.id
_entity.type
_entity.pdbx_description
1 polymer ?
#
loop_
_entity_poly.entity_id
_entity_poly.type
_entity_poly.pdbx_seq_one_letter_code
_entity_poly.pdbx_strand_id
1 'polypeptide(L)'
;MNAYDYKEFPVKWYIQKQQIVRRGEKETLHLTVFFYYERSTFITELAPPPEKTNFAGPKINPADFPSETTYVVKFDHQSFPVPVGTTRKATFDKAILSLSRDAFRDAVVAVNKTQRNPQTNAAIGEFIQEHLENYIRDEEQRNFQIHTQNYEIRKQNVVRRFPKETLNLSLYYYFDRKALGDAMRPPLQIIPLDRNQYSDTDARRVPLSSAVTLVVPFELEEVSVPQDIEDREMARRQAYTGKIETLARQALKTALSQVNADLPNPKNTQELDSLVTAIGSDYRNYTLNREVTHQAIKRRGSETNAEETLQLTMYFYFDRLQIKDLIQPTERAVTVDLDTDDLLRMDIPASDNETYVAVFRDHEVEVPSDVQDKNAARKRAARDAVEALKLEAFNKAALDINHQLAQPMDPGEFERAIAKTAANFRHYVIDFKWIDDPQVITRGDYSTAPESLRLNLYFQVDRKALRKALVSERAITLVARYRTFVELYWNVPGKFEDFPPEMIKETTSTILENIEDYFSQKDYEIVEFENIRGELMKLLMEHEAEGISEDDLYSQDEHTRLQSNLALRSISNWSSDSEGVSWKAQEGSQSQFEFGKRILADYADLLIGVTINSIEPSSDGRQVTLRLTVNATLFERGEWVKLASADAARSIPYEPGSVNLIIEGGKLLAQQLAAELEPRIKHKLARRKAAEEVLTGTEQVFIVVFKGASKQQFAKIKSRLADSSRWEYKSTDVRKRTARIAFEGSIDNFADRLEMFLSGAGLNVGLPEYVSS
;
A
#
# COMPACT_ATOMS: atom_id res chain seq x y z
N MET A 1 92.19 -58.93 -35.05
CA MET A 1 92.10 -60.11 -34.15
C MET A 1 93.50 -60.33 -33.61
N ASN A 2 93.76 -59.94 -32.36
CA ASN A 2 95.02 -60.26 -31.69
C ASN A 2 94.90 -61.68 -31.13
N ALA A 3 95.94 -62.49 -31.31
CA ALA A 3 96.06 -63.81 -30.72
C ALA A 3 95.99 -63.68 -29.20
N TYR A 4 94.95 -64.25 -28.59
CA TYR A 4 94.92 -64.45 -27.14
C TYR A 4 96.03 -65.45 -26.78
N ASP A 5 96.97 -65.04 -25.94
CA ASP A 5 98.00 -65.91 -25.39
C ASP A 5 97.33 -66.85 -24.37
N TYR A 6 96.95 -68.05 -24.80
CA TYR A 6 96.26 -69.05 -23.96
C TYR A 6 97.10 -69.56 -22.76
N LYS A 7 98.29 -68.99 -22.52
CA LYS A 7 99.22 -69.37 -21.46
C LYS A 7 98.86 -68.82 -20.07
N GLU A 8 97.92 -67.88 -19.97
CA GLU A 8 97.62 -67.21 -18.69
C GLU A 8 96.55 -67.88 -17.82
N PHE A 9 95.81 -68.88 -18.34
CA PHE A 9 94.88 -69.64 -17.52
C PHE A 9 95.59 -70.84 -16.88
N PRO A 10 95.48 -71.07 -15.55
CA PRO A 10 96.02 -72.28 -14.94
C PRO A 10 95.21 -73.50 -15.42
N VAL A 11 95.62 -74.08 -16.55
CA VAL A 11 94.99 -75.25 -17.14
C VAL A 11 95.54 -76.50 -16.44
N LYS A 12 94.71 -77.12 -15.59
CA LYS A 12 94.97 -78.50 -15.17
C LYS A 12 94.51 -79.39 -16.31
N TRP A 13 95.44 -80.11 -16.91
CA TRP A 13 95.15 -81.10 -17.92
C TRP A 13 95.69 -82.45 -17.48
N TYR A 14 95.04 -83.51 -17.92
CA TYR A 14 95.62 -84.84 -17.86
C TYR A 14 95.25 -85.63 -19.10
N ILE A 15 96.13 -86.54 -19.50
CA ILE A 15 95.88 -87.44 -20.61
C ILE A 15 95.11 -88.63 -20.06
N GLN A 16 93.85 -88.78 -20.47
CA GLN A 16 93.04 -89.92 -20.06
C GLN A 16 93.47 -91.20 -20.78
N LYS A 17 93.88 -91.07 -22.04
CA LYS A 17 94.31 -92.20 -22.85
C LYS A 17 95.39 -91.77 -23.84
N GLN A 18 96.48 -92.53 -23.86
CA GLN A 18 97.57 -92.38 -24.82
C GLN A 18 97.86 -93.74 -25.43
N GLN A 19 97.76 -93.83 -26.76
CA GLN A 19 98.09 -95.06 -27.47
C GLN A 19 98.78 -94.72 -28.79
N ILE A 20 99.77 -95.54 -29.16
CA ILE A 20 100.41 -95.46 -30.46
C ILE A 20 99.82 -96.56 -31.32
N VAL A 21 99.28 -96.18 -32.47
CA VAL A 21 98.84 -97.14 -33.48
C VAL A 21 99.87 -97.14 -34.60
N ARG A 22 100.50 -98.29 -34.84
CA ARG A 22 101.46 -98.49 -35.93
C ARG A 22 100.76 -99.08 -37.15
N ARG A 23 101.03 -98.50 -38.32
CA ARG A 23 100.61 -99.07 -39.61
C ARG A 23 101.78 -98.97 -40.58
N GLY A 24 102.53 -100.07 -40.72
CA GLY A 24 103.80 -100.09 -41.45
C GLY A 24 104.87 -99.27 -40.71
N GLU A 25 105.67 -98.50 -41.45
CA GLU A 25 106.75 -97.65 -40.89
C GLU A 25 106.26 -96.32 -40.29
N LYS A 26 104.94 -96.07 -40.23
CA LYS A 26 104.36 -94.87 -39.62
C LYS A 26 103.70 -95.20 -38.28
N GLU A 27 104.10 -94.47 -37.26
CA GLU A 27 103.47 -94.50 -35.93
C GLU A 27 102.62 -93.23 -35.75
N THR A 28 101.35 -93.40 -35.36
CA THR A 28 100.48 -92.27 -35.03
C THR A 28 100.14 -92.31 -33.54
N LEU A 29 100.46 -91.23 -32.84
CA LEU A 29 100.11 -91.05 -31.44
C LEU A 29 98.68 -90.54 -31.34
N HIS A 30 97.78 -91.35 -30.78
CA HIS A 30 96.43 -90.92 -30.43
C HIS A 30 96.40 -90.53 -28.95
N LEU A 31 96.08 -89.25 -28.70
CA LEU A 31 95.90 -88.70 -27.36
C LEU A 31 94.44 -88.32 -27.17
N THR A 32 93.88 -88.72 -26.03
CA THR A 32 92.65 -88.14 -25.49
C THR A 32 93.03 -87.34 -24.25
N VAL A 33 93.02 -86.02 -24.38
CA VAL A 33 93.42 -85.08 -23.31
C VAL A 33 92.19 -84.37 -22.78
N PHE A 34 92.04 -84.36 -21.46
CA PHE A 34 91.01 -83.58 -20.79
C PHE A 34 91.62 -82.29 -20.27
N PHE A 35 91.02 -81.17 -20.64
CA PHE A 35 91.37 -79.86 -20.14
C PHE A 35 90.30 -79.42 -19.14
N TYR A 36 90.71 -79.18 -17.90
CA TYR A 36 89.82 -78.69 -16.85
C TYR A 36 90.01 -77.19 -16.69
N TYR A 37 88.90 -76.50 -16.82
CA TYR A 37 88.80 -75.07 -16.62
C TYR A 37 87.92 -74.80 -15.41
N GLU A 38 88.36 -73.91 -14.54
CA GLU A 38 87.53 -73.48 -13.42
C GLU A 38 86.35 -72.66 -13.95
N ARG A 39 85.11 -73.09 -13.71
CA ARG A 39 83.94 -72.42 -14.27
C ARG A 39 83.81 -70.95 -13.80
N SER A 40 84.31 -70.65 -12.60
CA SER A 40 84.33 -69.31 -11.98
C SER A 40 85.16 -68.31 -12.79
N THR A 41 86.29 -68.71 -13.38
CA THR A 41 87.14 -67.81 -14.18
C THR A 41 86.48 -67.43 -15.50
N PHE A 42 85.72 -68.34 -16.11
CA PHE A 42 84.98 -68.07 -17.34
C PHE A 42 83.70 -67.26 -17.14
N ILE A 43 83.03 -67.35 -15.99
CA ILE A 43 81.79 -66.59 -15.74
C ILE A 43 82.04 -65.08 -15.80
N THR A 44 83.14 -64.61 -15.23
CA THR A 44 83.49 -63.18 -15.22
C THR A 44 83.89 -62.66 -16.61
N GLU A 45 84.45 -63.52 -17.48
CA GLU A 45 84.77 -63.16 -18.86
C GLU A 45 83.57 -63.24 -19.81
N LEU A 46 82.70 -64.24 -19.64
CA LEU A 46 81.50 -64.43 -20.47
C LEU A 46 80.37 -63.44 -20.11
N ALA A 47 80.30 -63.04 -18.84
CA ALA A 47 79.29 -62.12 -18.31
C ALA A 47 79.92 -61.25 -17.20
N PRO A 48 80.77 -60.27 -17.55
CA PRO A 48 81.35 -59.35 -16.58
C PRO A 48 80.28 -58.64 -15.76
N PRO A 49 80.59 -58.26 -14.50
CA PRO A 49 79.67 -57.53 -13.66
C PRO A 49 79.24 -56.20 -14.32
N PRO A 50 78.02 -55.70 -14.07
CA PRO A 50 77.54 -54.48 -14.68
C PRO A 50 78.47 -53.29 -14.40
N GLU A 51 78.91 -52.63 -15.46
CA GLU A 51 79.78 -51.46 -15.40
C GLU A 51 78.93 -50.21 -15.17
N LYS A 52 79.12 -49.50 -14.05
CA LYS A 52 78.42 -48.22 -13.82
C LYS A 52 78.95 -47.17 -14.79
N THR A 53 78.04 -46.40 -15.38
CA THR A 53 78.37 -45.24 -16.22
C THR A 53 78.10 -43.95 -15.46
N ASN A 54 78.71 -42.85 -15.91
CA ASN A 54 78.62 -41.52 -15.29
C ASN A 54 78.10 -40.45 -16.26
N PHE A 55 77.21 -40.81 -17.20
CA PHE A 55 76.66 -39.80 -18.11
C PHE A 55 75.74 -38.87 -17.33
N ALA A 56 76.04 -37.57 -17.39
CA ALA A 56 75.30 -36.57 -16.63
C ALA A 56 73.85 -36.43 -17.13
N GLY A 57 72.92 -36.35 -16.19
CA GLY A 57 71.57 -35.83 -16.38
C GLY A 57 71.44 -34.39 -15.84
N PRO A 58 70.24 -33.82 -15.87
CA PRO A 58 69.97 -32.51 -15.29
C PRO A 58 70.13 -32.57 -13.77
N LYS A 59 70.61 -31.47 -13.18
CA LYS A 59 70.73 -31.33 -11.72
C LYS A 59 69.37 -30.93 -11.15
N ILE A 60 68.58 -31.90 -10.72
CA ILE A 60 67.29 -31.67 -10.05
C ILE A 60 67.32 -32.26 -8.63
N ASN A 61 66.55 -31.67 -7.73
CA ASN A 61 66.28 -32.23 -6.41
C ASN A 61 64.85 -32.82 -6.40
N PRO A 62 64.68 -34.14 -6.24
CA PRO A 62 63.34 -34.75 -6.24
C PRO A 62 62.39 -34.20 -5.17
N ALA A 63 62.91 -33.64 -4.08
CA ALA A 63 62.09 -33.01 -3.05
C ALA A 63 61.38 -31.72 -3.52
N ASP A 64 61.85 -31.10 -4.61
CA ASP A 64 61.23 -29.91 -5.20
C ASP A 64 59.97 -30.24 -6.00
N PHE A 65 59.63 -31.53 -6.15
CA PHE A 65 58.53 -32.04 -6.98
C PHE A 65 57.50 -32.81 -6.13
N PRO A 66 56.61 -32.11 -5.39
CA PRO A 66 55.64 -32.77 -4.54
C PRO A 66 54.59 -33.54 -5.36
N SER A 67 54.16 -34.70 -4.84
CA SER A 67 53.24 -35.62 -5.54
C SER A 67 51.83 -35.06 -5.80
N GLU A 68 51.46 -33.98 -5.12
CA GLU A 68 50.17 -33.30 -5.30
C GLU A 68 50.13 -32.48 -6.60
N THR A 69 51.25 -31.81 -6.92
CA THR A 69 51.36 -30.93 -8.09
C THR A 69 52.13 -31.55 -9.24
N THR A 70 52.85 -32.65 -9.01
CA THR A 70 53.71 -33.28 -10.01
C THR A 70 53.22 -34.67 -10.39
N TYR A 71 53.15 -34.95 -11.70
CA TYR A 71 53.00 -36.29 -12.24
C TYR A 71 54.38 -36.87 -12.59
N VAL A 72 54.62 -38.12 -12.20
CA VAL A 72 55.93 -38.76 -12.37
C VAL A 72 55.80 -40.00 -13.25
N VAL A 73 56.47 -39.98 -14.41
CA VAL A 73 56.57 -41.15 -15.29
C VAL A 73 57.82 -41.93 -14.94
N LYS A 74 57.64 -43.22 -14.64
CA LYS A 74 58.71 -44.10 -14.16
C LYS A 74 59.09 -45.13 -15.20
N PHE A 75 60.36 -45.12 -15.59
CA PHE A 75 60.95 -46.16 -16.42
C PHE A 75 61.95 -46.95 -15.61
N ASP A 76 61.58 -48.16 -15.21
CA ASP A 76 62.46 -49.06 -14.49
C ASP A 76 63.06 -50.10 -15.44
N HIS A 77 64.36 -50.37 -15.25
CA HIS A 77 65.10 -51.45 -15.93
C HIS A 77 65.00 -51.47 -17.46
N GLN A 78 65.01 -50.31 -18.11
CA GLN A 78 64.97 -50.20 -19.56
C GLN A 78 66.32 -50.60 -20.16
N SER A 79 66.32 -51.49 -21.14
CA SER A 79 67.53 -52.05 -21.76
C SER A 79 67.67 -51.58 -23.21
N PHE A 80 68.80 -50.97 -23.53
CA PHE A 80 69.13 -50.45 -24.85
C PHE A 80 70.38 -51.15 -25.40
N PRO A 81 70.30 -51.91 -26.50
CA PRO A 81 71.49 -52.49 -27.10
C PRO A 81 72.43 -51.38 -27.56
N VAL A 82 73.74 -51.57 -27.41
CA VAL A 82 74.77 -50.67 -27.94
C VAL A 82 75.29 -51.28 -29.25
N PRO A 83 74.89 -50.77 -30.44
CA PRO A 83 75.32 -51.31 -31.72
C PRO A 83 76.84 -51.23 -31.91
N VAL A 84 77.39 -52.22 -32.61
CA VAL A 84 78.80 -52.22 -33.03
C VAL A 84 79.07 -50.96 -33.87
N GLY A 85 80.10 -50.19 -33.51
CA GLY A 85 80.45 -48.93 -34.17
C GLY A 85 79.78 -47.67 -33.60
N THR A 86 78.94 -47.79 -32.57
CA THR A 86 78.36 -46.63 -31.86
C THR A 86 78.94 -46.48 -30.47
N THR A 87 79.06 -45.24 -29.98
CA THR A 87 79.52 -44.99 -28.61
C THR A 87 78.39 -45.24 -27.61
N ARG A 88 78.75 -45.63 -26.38
CA ARG A 88 77.79 -45.75 -25.27
C ARG A 88 77.07 -44.44 -24.98
N LYS A 89 77.76 -43.30 -25.15
CA LYS A 89 77.18 -41.97 -25.00
C LYS A 89 76.12 -41.70 -26.07
N ALA A 90 76.40 -42.01 -27.34
CA ALA A 90 75.41 -41.88 -28.41
C ALA A 90 74.18 -42.79 -28.18
N THR A 91 74.39 -44.00 -27.64
CA THR A 91 73.29 -44.90 -27.25
C THR A 91 72.48 -44.31 -26.10
N PHE A 92 73.14 -43.72 -25.09
CA PHE A 92 72.49 -43.03 -23.99
C PHE A 92 71.67 -41.84 -24.47
N ASP A 93 72.22 -40.96 -25.32
CA ASP A 93 71.51 -39.78 -25.82
C ASP A 93 70.27 -40.18 -26.62
N LYS A 94 70.37 -41.25 -27.44
CA LYS A 94 69.21 -41.83 -28.14
C LYS A 94 68.18 -42.42 -27.17
N ALA A 95 68.63 -43.09 -26.11
CA ALA A 95 67.74 -43.67 -25.11
C ALA A 95 67.00 -42.59 -24.31
N ILE A 96 67.67 -41.50 -23.90
CA ILE A 96 67.02 -40.35 -23.26
C ILE A 96 66.01 -39.71 -24.20
N LEU A 97 66.33 -39.56 -25.49
CA LEU A 97 65.41 -39.01 -26.47
C LEU A 97 64.17 -39.91 -26.65
N SER A 98 64.36 -41.22 -26.75
CA SER A 98 63.23 -42.17 -26.86
C SER A 98 62.34 -42.13 -25.62
N LEU A 99 62.94 -42.25 -24.44
CA LEU A 99 62.20 -42.29 -23.17
C LEU A 99 61.52 -40.96 -22.85
N SER A 100 62.08 -39.82 -23.28
CA SER A 100 61.39 -38.53 -23.14
C SER A 100 60.16 -38.41 -24.04
N ARG A 101 60.19 -38.95 -25.27
CA ARG A 101 58.99 -39.02 -26.12
C ARG A 101 57.90 -39.87 -25.48
N ASP A 102 58.26 -41.02 -24.94
CA ASP A 102 57.32 -41.92 -24.27
C ASP A 102 56.79 -41.32 -22.96
N ALA A 103 57.67 -40.66 -22.19
CA ALA A 103 57.30 -39.94 -20.97
C ALA A 103 56.27 -38.85 -21.24
N PHE A 104 56.49 -38.04 -22.28
CA PHE A 104 55.59 -36.96 -22.65
C PHE A 104 54.21 -37.50 -23.05
N ARG A 105 54.16 -38.55 -23.87
CA ARG A 105 52.89 -39.20 -24.27
C ARG A 105 52.10 -39.69 -23.05
N ASP A 106 52.75 -40.40 -22.14
CA ASP A 106 52.09 -40.91 -20.93
C ASP A 106 51.60 -39.77 -20.03
N ALA A 107 52.45 -38.77 -19.80
CA ALA A 107 52.14 -37.64 -18.94
C ALA A 107 50.95 -36.82 -19.47
N VAL A 108 50.89 -36.54 -20.77
CA VAL A 108 49.77 -35.82 -21.40
C VAL A 108 48.46 -36.58 -21.18
N VAL A 109 48.44 -37.88 -21.46
CA VAL A 109 47.23 -38.71 -21.30
C VAL A 109 46.80 -38.80 -19.83
N ALA A 110 47.74 -39.02 -18.92
CA ALA A 110 47.46 -39.16 -17.50
C ALA A 110 47.01 -37.83 -16.86
N VAL A 111 47.70 -36.73 -17.14
CA VAL A 111 47.34 -35.41 -16.60
C VAL A 111 45.99 -34.95 -17.15
N ASN A 112 45.69 -35.17 -18.44
CA ASN A 112 44.39 -34.82 -19.02
C ASN A 112 43.21 -35.50 -18.29
N LYS A 113 43.33 -36.80 -17.98
CA LYS A 113 42.30 -37.56 -17.24
C LYS A 113 42.00 -37.00 -15.85
N THR A 114 42.98 -36.34 -15.23
CA THR A 114 42.83 -35.76 -13.89
C THR A 114 42.31 -34.33 -13.88
N GLN A 115 42.07 -33.72 -15.05
CA GLN A 115 41.50 -32.39 -15.13
C GLN A 115 40.00 -32.39 -14.81
N ARG A 116 39.50 -31.26 -14.28
CA ARG A 116 38.07 -31.04 -14.10
C ARG A 116 37.28 -31.17 -15.41
N ASN A 117 37.85 -30.68 -16.51
CA ASN A 117 37.30 -30.77 -17.87
C ASN A 117 38.37 -31.35 -18.82
N PRO A 118 38.47 -32.68 -18.94
CA PRO A 118 39.42 -33.32 -19.84
C PRO A 118 39.17 -32.95 -21.31
N GLN A 119 40.23 -32.74 -22.09
CA GLN A 119 40.17 -32.58 -23.54
C GLN A 119 39.80 -33.91 -24.22
N THR A 120 39.23 -33.83 -25.42
CA THR A 120 38.85 -35.00 -26.21
C THR A 120 40.08 -35.82 -26.64
N ASN A 121 39.89 -37.13 -26.88
CA ASN A 121 40.97 -37.99 -27.38
C ASN A 121 41.58 -37.49 -28.70
N ALA A 122 40.77 -36.86 -29.56
CA ALA A 122 41.24 -36.26 -30.80
C ALA A 122 42.15 -35.04 -30.55
N ALA A 123 41.73 -34.10 -29.69
CA ALA A 123 42.52 -32.92 -29.34
C ALA A 123 43.84 -33.28 -28.62
N ILE A 124 43.80 -34.30 -27.75
CA ILE A 124 45.01 -34.84 -27.13
C ILE A 124 45.92 -35.51 -28.15
N GLY A 125 45.35 -36.23 -29.12
CA GLY A 125 46.10 -36.82 -30.23
C GLY A 125 46.84 -35.77 -31.05
N GLU A 126 46.15 -34.69 -31.43
CA GLU A 126 46.73 -33.55 -32.15
C GLU A 126 47.82 -32.85 -31.33
N PHE A 127 47.58 -32.58 -30.06
CA PHE A 127 48.57 -31.96 -29.16
C PHE A 127 49.85 -32.80 -29.05
N ILE A 128 49.71 -34.12 -28.88
CA ILE A 128 50.84 -35.06 -28.85
C ILE A 128 51.59 -35.04 -30.17
N GLN A 129 50.87 -35.04 -31.30
CA GLN A 129 51.47 -35.04 -32.62
C GLN A 129 52.26 -33.75 -32.88
N GLU A 130 51.66 -32.59 -32.62
CA GLU A 130 52.31 -31.28 -32.76
C GLU A 130 53.62 -31.20 -31.97
N HIS A 131 53.62 -31.68 -30.73
CA HIS A 131 54.81 -31.61 -29.87
C HIS A 131 55.88 -32.63 -30.24
N LEU A 132 55.55 -33.71 -30.96
CA LEU A 132 56.46 -34.79 -31.32
C LEU A 132 56.93 -34.79 -32.79
N GLU A 133 56.20 -34.15 -33.71
CA GLU A 133 56.38 -34.27 -35.16
C GLU A 133 56.59 -32.93 -35.90
N ASN A 134 56.75 -31.81 -35.19
CA ASN A 134 56.95 -30.51 -35.84
C ASN A 134 58.34 -30.40 -36.53
N TYR A 135 58.34 -30.56 -37.85
CA TYR A 135 59.40 -30.09 -38.75
C TYR A 135 58.99 -28.73 -39.32
N ILE A 136 59.73 -27.68 -38.96
CA ILE A 136 59.59 -26.36 -39.60
C ILE A 136 60.91 -26.10 -40.32
N ARG A 137 60.87 -25.98 -41.66
CA ARG A 137 62.05 -25.69 -42.52
C ARG A 137 63.20 -26.70 -42.34
N ASP A 138 62.89 -27.99 -42.38
CA ASP A 138 63.84 -29.10 -42.27
C ASP A 138 64.63 -29.18 -40.94
N GLU A 139 64.27 -28.39 -39.93
CA GLU A 139 64.78 -28.52 -38.55
C GLU A 139 63.75 -29.21 -37.64
N GLU A 140 64.16 -30.28 -36.95
CA GLU A 140 63.36 -31.01 -35.96
C GLU A 140 63.13 -30.11 -34.73
N GLN A 141 61.94 -29.52 -34.59
CA GLN A 141 61.59 -28.78 -33.37
C GLN A 141 61.13 -29.76 -32.30
N ARG A 142 62.00 -30.01 -31.32
CA ARG A 142 61.74 -30.94 -30.21
C ARG A 142 60.91 -30.28 -29.11
N ASN A 143 59.72 -29.80 -29.43
CA ASN A 143 58.87 -29.01 -28.53
C ASN A 143 58.49 -29.76 -27.24
N PHE A 144 58.32 -31.08 -27.30
CA PHE A 144 58.13 -31.92 -26.11
C PHE A 144 59.26 -31.81 -25.08
N GLN A 145 60.48 -31.45 -25.50
CA GLN A 145 61.63 -31.34 -24.60
C GLN A 145 61.45 -30.24 -23.56
N ILE A 146 60.63 -29.21 -23.81
CA ILE A 146 60.28 -28.17 -22.82
C ILE A 146 59.63 -28.80 -21.58
N HIS A 147 58.90 -29.90 -21.74
CA HIS A 147 58.19 -30.58 -20.66
C HIS A 147 58.99 -31.73 -20.03
N THR A 148 60.03 -32.23 -20.70
CA THR A 148 60.80 -33.41 -20.24
C THR A 148 62.21 -33.06 -19.73
N GLN A 149 62.49 -31.79 -19.43
CA GLN A 149 63.81 -31.34 -18.96
C GLN A 149 64.13 -31.84 -17.54
N ASN A 150 63.09 -32.07 -16.74
CA ASN A 150 63.22 -32.50 -15.35
C ASN A 150 63.17 -34.04 -15.28
N TYR A 151 64.33 -34.69 -15.26
CA TYR A 151 64.42 -36.14 -15.06
C TYR A 151 65.56 -36.55 -14.14
N GLU A 152 65.34 -37.62 -13.38
CA GLU A 152 66.32 -38.21 -12.46
C GLU A 152 66.81 -39.55 -12.99
N ILE A 153 68.13 -39.73 -13.06
CA ILE A 153 68.75 -41.03 -13.37
C ILE A 153 68.91 -41.83 -12.08
N ARG A 154 68.04 -42.82 -11.87
CA ARG A 154 68.05 -43.72 -10.70
C ARG A 154 69.09 -44.82 -10.83
N LYS A 155 69.29 -45.34 -12.03
CA LYS A 155 70.24 -46.42 -12.32
C LYS A 155 70.80 -46.29 -13.72
N GLN A 156 72.11 -46.45 -13.84
CA GLN A 156 72.81 -46.41 -15.11
C GLN A 156 73.95 -47.43 -15.10
N ASN A 157 73.86 -48.47 -15.92
CA ASN A 157 74.97 -49.41 -16.08
C ASN A 157 74.99 -50.05 -17.47
N VAL A 158 76.13 -50.59 -17.84
CA VAL A 158 76.31 -51.39 -19.06
C VAL A 158 76.55 -52.83 -18.65
N VAL A 159 75.77 -53.74 -19.22
CA VAL A 159 75.98 -55.18 -19.11
C VAL A 159 76.58 -55.65 -20.42
N ARG A 160 77.71 -56.35 -20.33
CA ARG A 160 78.33 -56.98 -21.50
C ARG A 160 78.07 -58.48 -21.46
N ARG A 161 77.62 -59.02 -22.57
CA ARG A 161 77.55 -60.47 -22.85
C ARG A 161 78.11 -60.65 -24.24
N PHE A 162 79.39 -61.01 -24.33
CA PHE A 162 80.13 -61.01 -25.60
C PHE A 162 79.33 -61.69 -26.73
N PRO A 163 79.16 -61.07 -27.92
CA PRO A 163 79.69 -59.78 -28.38
C PRO A 163 78.74 -58.57 -28.16
N LYS A 164 77.69 -58.71 -27.35
CA LYS A 164 76.64 -57.70 -27.17
C LYS A 164 76.87 -56.85 -25.92
N GLU A 165 76.78 -55.53 -26.07
CA GLU A 165 76.67 -54.60 -24.95
C GLU A 165 75.23 -54.09 -24.84
N THR A 166 74.75 -53.90 -23.61
CA THR A 166 73.42 -53.36 -23.34
C THR A 166 73.51 -52.32 -22.23
N LEU A 167 73.06 -51.10 -22.51
CA LEU A 167 72.91 -50.02 -21.56
C LEU A 167 71.57 -50.19 -20.83
N ASN A 168 71.59 -50.36 -19.51
CA ASN A 168 70.38 -50.34 -18.71
C ASN A 168 70.21 -48.99 -18.01
N LEU A 169 69.01 -48.44 -18.13
CA LEU A 169 68.60 -47.18 -17.55
C LEU A 169 67.40 -47.37 -16.63
N SER A 170 67.35 -46.59 -15.56
CA SER A 170 66.12 -46.35 -14.82
C SER A 170 66.00 -44.85 -14.60
N LEU A 171 64.91 -44.26 -15.10
CA LEU A 171 64.70 -42.82 -15.23
C LEU A 171 63.32 -42.44 -14.74
N TYR A 172 63.22 -41.37 -13.95
CA TYR A 172 61.94 -40.77 -13.56
C TYR A 172 61.83 -39.38 -14.18
N TYR A 173 60.76 -39.12 -14.92
CA TYR A 173 60.44 -37.80 -15.49
C TYR A 173 59.38 -37.11 -14.63
N TYR A 174 59.60 -35.84 -14.32
CA TYR A 174 58.75 -35.04 -13.44
C TYR A 174 58.02 -33.96 -14.25
N PHE A 175 56.69 -34.02 -14.27
CA PHE A 175 55.82 -33.09 -15.00
C PHE A 175 54.94 -32.31 -14.03
N ASP A 176 55.00 -30.98 -14.09
CA ASP A 176 54.03 -30.14 -13.37
C ASP A 176 52.64 -30.34 -13.98
N ARG A 177 51.68 -30.80 -13.15
CA ARG A 177 50.32 -31.12 -13.57
C ARG A 177 49.57 -29.89 -14.06
N LYS A 178 49.80 -28.72 -13.45
CA LYS A 178 49.12 -27.48 -13.82
C LYS A 178 49.70 -26.92 -15.09
N ALA A 179 51.02 -26.83 -15.21
CA ALA A 179 51.68 -26.30 -16.39
C ALA A 179 51.42 -27.17 -17.62
N LEU A 180 51.57 -28.50 -17.51
CA LEU A 180 51.21 -29.41 -18.61
C LEU A 180 49.69 -29.39 -18.86
N GLY A 181 48.91 -29.28 -17.80
CA GLY A 181 47.46 -29.19 -17.86
C GLY A 181 46.93 -27.97 -18.62
N ASP A 182 47.52 -26.80 -18.36
CA ASP A 182 47.20 -25.55 -19.00
C ASP A 182 47.76 -25.50 -20.43
N ALA A 183 48.90 -26.14 -20.72
CA ALA A 183 49.45 -26.27 -22.07
C ALA A 183 48.56 -27.10 -23.01
N MET A 184 47.88 -28.13 -22.48
CA MET A 184 46.90 -28.91 -23.24
C MET A 184 45.61 -28.13 -23.54
N ARG A 185 45.40 -26.97 -22.91
CA ARG A 185 44.24 -26.14 -23.18
C ARG A 185 44.57 -25.23 -24.37
N PRO A 186 43.70 -25.20 -25.39
CA PRO A 186 43.91 -24.32 -26.53
C PRO A 186 44.01 -22.86 -26.06
N PRO A 187 44.90 -22.05 -26.66
CA PRO A 187 45.12 -20.68 -26.25
C PRO A 187 43.81 -19.89 -26.33
N LEU A 188 43.54 -19.07 -25.32
CA LEU A 188 42.40 -18.16 -25.33
C LEU A 188 42.61 -17.16 -26.46
N GLN A 189 41.82 -17.27 -27.51
CA GLN A 189 41.79 -16.29 -28.58
C GLN A 189 40.72 -15.24 -28.27
N ILE A 190 41.11 -13.97 -28.32
CA ILE A 190 40.18 -12.84 -28.29
C ILE A 190 40.04 -12.37 -29.73
N ILE A 191 38.88 -12.65 -30.32
CA ILE A 191 38.56 -12.29 -31.69
C ILE A 191 37.68 -11.04 -31.63
N PRO A 192 38.15 -9.86 -32.07
CA PRO A 192 37.30 -8.68 -32.19
C PRO A 192 36.18 -8.95 -33.18
N LEU A 193 34.95 -8.60 -32.81
CA LEU A 193 33.81 -8.74 -33.72
C LEU A 193 33.77 -7.56 -34.70
N ASP A 194 33.66 -7.85 -36.00
CA ASP A 194 33.49 -6.82 -37.03
C ASP A 194 32.20 -6.03 -36.76
N ARG A 195 32.35 -4.69 -36.63
CA ARG A 195 31.23 -3.77 -36.43
C ARG A 195 30.21 -3.81 -37.56
N ASN A 196 30.60 -4.19 -38.77
CA ASN A 196 29.68 -4.27 -39.91
C ASN A 196 28.80 -5.53 -39.86
N GLN A 197 29.31 -6.63 -39.28
CA GLN A 197 28.56 -7.88 -39.13
C GLN A 197 27.73 -7.92 -37.84
N TYR A 198 28.25 -7.30 -36.78
CA TYR A 198 27.62 -7.20 -35.46
C TYR A 198 27.40 -5.73 -35.13
N SER A 199 26.50 -5.10 -35.90
CA SER A 199 26.00 -3.76 -35.61
C SER A 199 24.66 -3.86 -34.88
N ASP A 200 24.53 -3.07 -33.82
CA ASP A 200 23.25 -2.83 -33.18
C ASP A 200 22.45 -1.82 -34.01
N THR A 201 21.77 -2.32 -35.04
CA THR A 201 21.00 -1.49 -36.00
C THR A 201 19.84 -0.75 -35.35
N ASP A 202 19.38 -1.21 -34.19
CA ASP A 202 18.26 -0.61 -33.46
C ASP A 202 18.71 0.57 -32.59
N ALA A 203 20.02 0.74 -32.35
CA ALA A 203 20.55 1.82 -31.54
C ALA A 203 20.28 3.19 -32.19
N ARG A 204 19.60 4.06 -31.44
CA ARG A 204 19.32 5.45 -31.82
C ARG A 204 20.07 6.40 -30.91
N ARG A 205 21.26 6.84 -31.33
CA ARG A 205 22.02 7.85 -30.59
C ARG A 205 21.35 9.20 -30.70
N VAL A 206 20.67 9.60 -29.64
CA VAL A 206 20.15 10.95 -29.49
C VAL A 206 21.08 11.68 -28.51
N PRO A 207 21.70 12.80 -28.91
CA PRO A 207 22.50 13.60 -28.00
C PRO A 207 21.58 14.17 -26.90
N LEU A 208 21.75 13.67 -25.68
CA LEU A 208 21.08 14.17 -24.48
C LEU A 208 22.01 15.12 -23.73
N SER A 209 21.45 16.19 -23.15
CA SER A 209 22.23 17.14 -22.35
C SER A 209 22.77 16.46 -21.09
N SER A 210 24.05 16.68 -20.78
CA SER A 210 24.71 16.07 -19.61
C SER A 210 24.02 16.34 -18.27
N ALA A 211 23.26 17.43 -18.17
CA ALA A 211 22.49 17.78 -16.98
C ALA A 211 21.28 16.86 -16.72
N VAL A 212 20.79 16.18 -17.76
CA VAL A 212 19.59 15.32 -17.70
C VAL A 212 19.84 13.89 -18.19
N THR A 213 21.05 13.57 -18.65
CA THR A 213 21.40 12.20 -19.07
C THR A 213 21.74 11.33 -17.88
N LEU A 214 21.06 10.19 -17.78
CA LEU A 214 21.44 9.09 -16.89
C LEU A 214 22.18 8.02 -17.72
N VAL A 215 23.37 7.62 -17.27
CA VAL A 215 24.18 6.59 -17.94
C VAL A 215 24.18 5.33 -17.10
N VAL A 216 23.77 4.20 -17.70
CA VAL A 216 23.86 2.88 -17.07
C VAL A 216 24.90 2.04 -17.83
N PRO A 217 26.11 1.86 -17.24
CA PRO A 217 27.19 1.10 -17.87
C PRO A 217 27.10 -0.39 -17.54
N PHE A 218 27.45 -1.22 -18.52
CA PHE A 218 27.70 -2.65 -18.36
C PHE A 218 29.04 -2.98 -18.99
N GLU A 219 30.01 -3.39 -18.17
CA GLU A 219 31.40 -3.56 -18.61
C GLU A 219 31.80 -5.04 -18.64
N LEU A 220 32.34 -5.47 -19.79
CA LEU A 220 32.89 -6.82 -19.99
C LEU A 220 31.90 -7.95 -19.68
N GLU A 221 30.61 -7.70 -19.95
CA GLU A 221 29.53 -8.65 -19.79
C GLU A 221 29.69 -9.87 -20.70
N GLU A 222 29.54 -11.06 -20.15
CA GLU A 222 29.76 -12.32 -20.87
C GLU A 222 28.46 -13.10 -21.09
N VAL A 223 28.38 -13.80 -22.23
CA VAL A 223 27.32 -14.76 -22.54
C VAL A 223 27.90 -15.94 -23.32
N SER A 224 27.55 -17.16 -22.93
CA SER A 224 27.96 -18.37 -23.66
C SER A 224 27.19 -18.46 -24.98
N VAL A 225 27.91 -18.79 -26.06
CA VAL A 225 27.30 -19.06 -27.36
C VAL A 225 26.75 -20.48 -27.36
N PRO A 226 25.46 -20.70 -27.67
CA PRO A 226 24.86 -22.03 -27.72
C PRO A 226 25.63 -22.97 -28.66
N GLN A 227 25.76 -24.24 -28.29
CA GLN A 227 26.47 -25.27 -29.08
C GLN A 227 25.53 -26.23 -29.82
N ASP A 228 24.24 -26.18 -29.53
CA ASP A 228 23.17 -26.97 -30.14
C ASP A 228 22.74 -26.44 -31.53
N ILE A 229 23.18 -25.24 -31.90
CA ILE A 229 22.91 -24.63 -33.20
C ILE A 229 24.05 -24.97 -34.17
N GLU A 230 23.71 -25.65 -35.27
CA GLU A 230 24.66 -26.11 -36.30
C GLU A 230 25.37 -24.94 -37.00
N ASP A 231 24.64 -23.87 -37.30
CA ASP A 231 25.22 -22.62 -37.83
C ASP A 231 25.82 -21.77 -36.68
N ARG A 232 27.15 -21.77 -36.60
CA ARG A 232 27.90 -21.02 -35.58
C ARG A 232 27.68 -19.51 -35.67
N GLU A 233 27.50 -18.95 -36.86
CA GLU A 233 27.26 -17.51 -37.02
C GLU A 233 25.86 -17.13 -36.54
N MET A 234 24.86 -17.96 -36.85
CA MET A 234 23.51 -17.80 -36.31
C MET A 234 23.51 -17.88 -34.77
N ALA A 235 24.22 -18.85 -34.20
CA ALA A 235 24.33 -19.03 -32.75
C ALA A 235 24.91 -17.79 -32.05
N ARG A 236 25.98 -17.22 -32.62
CA ARG A 236 26.62 -16.00 -32.11
C ARG A 236 25.69 -14.79 -32.19
N ARG A 237 24.99 -14.62 -33.31
CA ARG A 237 24.01 -13.53 -33.48
C ARG A 237 22.86 -13.63 -32.49
N GLN A 238 22.31 -14.83 -32.29
CA GLN A 238 21.24 -15.05 -31.31
C GLN A 238 21.72 -14.75 -29.89
N ALA A 239 22.93 -15.19 -29.52
CA ALA A 239 23.52 -14.87 -28.22
C ALA A 239 23.77 -13.37 -28.05
N TYR A 240 24.25 -12.69 -29.10
CA TYR A 240 24.46 -11.24 -29.13
C TYR A 240 23.16 -10.47 -28.91
N THR A 241 22.14 -10.72 -29.73
CA THR A 241 20.82 -10.06 -29.63
C THR A 241 20.16 -10.35 -28.29
N GLY A 242 20.16 -11.62 -27.85
CA GLY A 242 19.58 -12.01 -26.56
C GLY A 242 20.26 -11.33 -25.36
N LYS A 243 21.59 -11.18 -25.40
CA LYS A 243 22.33 -10.47 -24.35
C LYS A 243 22.02 -8.98 -24.37
N ILE A 244 21.97 -8.33 -25.53
CA ILE A 244 21.56 -6.92 -25.64
C ILE A 244 20.16 -6.71 -25.04
N GLU A 245 19.20 -7.57 -25.38
CA GLU A 245 17.83 -7.48 -24.85
C GLU A 245 17.78 -7.67 -23.33
N THR A 246 18.58 -8.59 -22.79
CA THR A 246 18.70 -8.83 -21.36
C THR A 246 19.28 -7.61 -20.64
N LEU A 247 20.38 -7.07 -21.17
CA LEU A 247 21.02 -5.87 -20.64
C LEU A 247 20.09 -4.65 -20.75
N ALA A 248 19.28 -4.53 -21.79
CA ALA A 248 18.31 -3.45 -21.95
C ALA A 248 17.24 -3.47 -20.86
N ARG A 249 16.68 -4.65 -20.54
CA ARG A 249 15.73 -4.79 -19.42
C ARG A 249 16.37 -4.43 -18.09
N GLN A 250 17.60 -4.91 -17.85
CA GLN A 250 18.35 -4.58 -16.65
C GLN A 250 18.66 -3.08 -16.56
N ALA A 251 19.05 -2.46 -17.67
CA ALA A 251 19.35 -1.04 -17.76
C ALA A 251 18.14 -0.18 -17.39
N LEU A 252 16.96 -0.50 -17.93
CA LEU A 252 15.73 0.21 -17.61
C LEU A 252 15.37 0.06 -16.13
N LYS A 253 15.49 -1.16 -15.57
CA LYS A 253 15.25 -1.40 -14.13
C LYS A 253 16.20 -0.58 -13.25
N THR A 254 17.49 -0.55 -13.60
CA THR A 254 18.49 0.27 -12.90
C THR A 254 18.18 1.76 -13.03
N ALA A 255 17.81 2.23 -14.22
CA ALA A 255 17.45 3.62 -14.45
C ALA A 255 16.24 4.05 -13.61
N LEU A 256 15.16 3.25 -13.61
CA LEU A 256 13.98 3.48 -12.78
C LEU A 256 14.33 3.53 -11.29
N SER A 257 15.15 2.59 -10.82
CA SER A 257 15.57 2.57 -9.41
C SER A 257 16.38 3.79 -9.01
N GLN A 258 17.33 4.22 -9.86
CA GLN A 258 18.19 5.38 -9.57
C GLN A 258 17.37 6.67 -9.55
N VAL A 259 16.52 6.91 -10.56
CA VAL A 259 15.69 8.11 -10.60
C VAL A 259 14.67 8.12 -9.48
N ASN A 260 14.08 6.97 -9.12
CA ASN A 260 13.13 6.87 -8.01
C ASN A 260 13.76 7.26 -6.68
N ALA A 261 15.01 6.85 -6.43
CA ALA A 261 15.73 7.19 -5.19
C ALA A 261 15.94 8.69 -5.01
N ASP A 262 15.97 9.45 -6.11
CA ASP A 262 16.14 10.90 -6.11
C ASP A 262 14.81 11.68 -6.00
N LEU A 263 13.67 10.98 -5.92
CA LEU A 263 12.36 11.61 -5.77
C LEU A 263 12.06 11.93 -4.30
N PRO A 264 11.33 13.04 -4.03
CA PRO A 264 10.95 13.40 -2.66
C PRO A 264 10.04 12.35 -2.00
N ASN A 265 9.23 11.65 -2.79
CA ASN A 265 8.40 10.52 -2.38
C ASN A 265 8.68 9.33 -3.31
N PRO A 266 9.68 8.48 -3.00
CA PRO A 266 10.02 7.33 -3.81
C PRO A 266 8.93 6.26 -3.74
N LYS A 267 8.62 5.63 -4.87
CA LYS A 267 7.81 4.41 -4.94
C LYS A 267 8.53 3.25 -4.25
N ASN A 268 7.77 2.34 -3.66
CA ASN A 268 8.34 1.14 -3.05
C ASN A 268 8.79 0.14 -4.12
N THR A 269 9.56 -0.89 -3.73
CA THR A 269 10.11 -1.88 -4.65
C THR A 269 9.03 -2.67 -5.40
N GLN A 270 7.90 -2.99 -4.78
CA GLN A 270 6.80 -3.72 -5.42
C GLN A 270 6.12 -2.88 -6.51
N GLU A 271 5.94 -1.59 -6.28
CA GLU A 271 5.38 -0.66 -7.27
C GLU A 271 6.32 -0.49 -8.46
N LEU A 272 7.64 -0.41 -8.23
CA LEU A 272 8.63 -0.35 -9.31
C LEU A 272 8.67 -1.66 -10.12
N ASP A 273 8.64 -2.82 -9.47
CA ASP A 273 8.60 -4.10 -10.17
C ASP A 273 7.28 -4.28 -10.96
N SER A 274 6.17 -3.76 -10.43
CA SER A 274 4.88 -3.72 -11.15
C SER A 274 4.95 -2.82 -12.39
N LEU A 275 5.61 -1.66 -12.29
CA LEU A 275 5.85 -0.76 -13.43
C LEU A 275 6.72 -1.43 -14.50
N VAL A 276 7.82 -2.09 -14.12
CA VAL A 276 8.68 -2.84 -15.05
C VAL A 276 7.88 -3.95 -15.75
N THR A 277 7.01 -4.64 -15.01
CA THR A 277 6.14 -5.69 -15.55
C THR A 277 5.10 -5.11 -16.52
N ALA A 278 4.48 -3.97 -16.17
CA ALA A 278 3.50 -3.29 -17.02
C ALA A 278 4.11 -2.77 -18.33
N ILE A 279 5.36 -2.29 -18.30
CA ILE A 279 6.10 -1.90 -19.51
C ILE A 279 6.36 -3.12 -20.42
N GLY A 280 6.50 -4.33 -19.87
CA GLY A 280 6.48 -5.57 -20.63
C GLY A 280 7.52 -5.65 -21.76
N SER A 281 7.06 -5.64 -23.01
CA SER A 281 7.89 -5.63 -24.23
C SER A 281 8.30 -4.22 -24.69
N ASP A 282 7.64 -3.18 -24.18
CA ASP A 282 7.80 -1.80 -24.64
C ASP A 282 9.07 -1.13 -24.08
N TYR A 283 9.78 -1.81 -23.17
CA TYR A 283 11.10 -1.38 -22.65
C TYR A 283 12.09 -1.04 -23.77
N ARG A 284 11.93 -1.66 -24.94
CA ARG A 284 12.75 -1.40 -26.13
C ARG A 284 12.72 0.07 -26.51
N ASN A 285 11.56 0.73 -26.43
CA ASN A 285 11.39 2.16 -26.79
C ASN A 285 12.25 3.09 -25.94
N TYR A 286 12.49 2.72 -24.68
CA TYR A 286 13.27 3.52 -23.72
C TYR A 286 14.77 3.20 -23.73
N THR A 287 15.16 2.10 -24.37
CA THR A 287 16.53 1.54 -24.31
C THR A 287 17.24 1.58 -25.66
N LEU A 288 16.67 2.26 -26.66
CA LEU A 288 17.28 2.43 -27.99
C LEU A 288 18.49 3.37 -27.96
N ASN A 289 18.54 4.34 -27.03
CA ASN A 289 19.69 5.23 -26.91
C ASN A 289 20.82 4.52 -26.16
N ARG A 290 21.60 3.73 -26.90
CA ARG A 290 22.68 2.90 -26.36
C ARG A 290 23.88 2.84 -27.28
N GLU A 291 25.01 2.43 -26.73
CA GLU A 291 26.27 2.27 -27.43
C GLU A 291 26.99 1.01 -26.99
N VAL A 292 27.41 0.19 -27.95
CA VAL A 292 28.40 -0.87 -27.75
C VAL A 292 29.79 -0.28 -28.01
N THR A 293 30.63 -0.20 -26.99
CA THR A 293 32.02 0.31 -27.14
C THR A 293 33.03 -0.81 -27.36
N HIS A 294 32.76 -2.01 -26.81
CA HIS A 294 33.62 -3.19 -26.93
C HIS A 294 32.78 -4.43 -27.22
N GLN A 295 33.25 -5.23 -28.18
CA GLN A 295 32.65 -6.52 -28.51
C GLN A 295 33.72 -7.50 -29.00
N ALA A 296 33.77 -8.68 -28.39
CA ALA A 296 34.74 -9.71 -28.75
C ALA A 296 34.19 -11.11 -28.47
N ILE A 297 34.70 -12.10 -29.21
CA ILE A 297 34.51 -13.50 -28.88
C ILE A 297 35.76 -13.98 -28.15
N LYS A 298 35.56 -14.50 -26.95
CA LYS A 298 36.52 -15.34 -26.24
C LYS A 298 36.32 -16.78 -26.72
N ARG A 299 37.24 -17.25 -27.54
CA ARG A 299 37.23 -18.62 -28.05
C ARG A 299 38.26 -19.45 -27.28
N ARG A 300 37.82 -20.62 -26.81
CA ARG A 300 38.70 -21.64 -26.24
C ARG A 300 38.47 -22.96 -26.97
N GLY A 301 39.36 -23.29 -27.92
CA GLY A 301 39.21 -24.48 -28.76
C GLY A 301 39.63 -24.28 -30.21
N SER A 302 39.57 -25.34 -31.00
CA SER A 302 39.61 -25.26 -32.46
C SER A 302 38.32 -24.62 -33.00
N GLU A 303 38.38 -24.05 -34.20
CA GLU A 303 37.27 -23.34 -34.84
C GLU A 303 35.96 -24.14 -34.92
N THR A 304 36.06 -25.47 -34.94
CA THR A 304 34.93 -26.39 -35.09
C THR A 304 34.26 -26.81 -33.78
N ASN A 305 34.97 -26.85 -32.65
CA ASN A 305 34.46 -27.41 -31.38
C ASN A 305 34.67 -26.49 -30.17
N ALA A 306 35.09 -25.24 -30.37
CA ALA A 306 35.38 -24.33 -29.28
C ALA A 306 34.14 -23.92 -28.49
N GLU A 307 34.31 -23.85 -27.16
CA GLU A 307 33.43 -23.02 -26.34
C GLU A 307 33.72 -21.56 -26.68
N GLU A 308 32.68 -20.86 -27.13
CA GLU A 308 32.73 -19.44 -27.45
C GLU A 308 31.90 -18.67 -26.43
N THR A 309 32.51 -17.65 -25.85
CA THR A 309 31.83 -16.69 -24.98
C THR A 309 31.89 -15.33 -25.65
N LEU A 310 30.74 -14.69 -25.79
CA LEU A 310 30.66 -13.35 -26.35
C LEU A 310 30.77 -12.34 -25.19
N GLN A 311 31.68 -11.38 -25.35
CA GLN A 311 31.97 -10.33 -24.37
C GLN A 311 31.54 -8.97 -24.92
N LEU A 312 30.81 -8.20 -24.12
CA LEU A 312 30.25 -6.90 -24.49
C LEU A 312 30.52 -5.83 -23.42
N THR A 313 30.88 -4.63 -23.86
CA THR A 313 30.75 -3.42 -23.04
C THR A 313 29.72 -2.51 -23.70
N MET A 314 28.69 -2.14 -22.94
CA MET A 314 27.55 -1.39 -23.44
C MET A 314 27.10 -0.32 -22.46
N TYR A 315 26.77 0.85 -22.99
CA TYR A 315 26.25 1.98 -22.23
C TYR A 315 24.83 2.27 -22.69
N PHE A 316 23.91 2.41 -21.75
CA PHE A 316 22.56 2.91 -22.00
C PHE A 316 22.44 4.34 -21.51
N TYR A 317 21.82 5.18 -22.32
CA TYR A 317 21.61 6.59 -22.06
C TYR A 317 20.12 6.84 -21.93
N PHE A 318 19.68 7.28 -20.75
CA PHE A 318 18.29 7.61 -20.50
C PHE A 318 18.13 9.11 -20.28
N ASP A 319 17.04 9.66 -20.77
CA ASP A 319 16.61 10.99 -20.34
C ASP A 319 16.00 10.87 -18.94
N ARG A 320 16.62 11.50 -17.95
CA ARG A 320 16.20 11.48 -16.55
C ARG A 320 14.81 12.07 -16.36
N LEU A 321 14.38 13.01 -17.21
CA LEU A 321 13.01 13.53 -17.19
C LEU A 321 12.03 12.50 -17.74
N GLN A 322 12.38 11.77 -18.80
CA GLN A 322 11.55 10.70 -19.34
C GLN A 322 11.38 9.55 -18.34
N ILE A 323 12.46 9.13 -17.67
CA ILE A 323 12.40 8.12 -16.61
C ILE A 323 11.59 8.62 -15.41
N LYS A 324 11.75 9.90 -15.03
CA LYS A 324 10.94 10.51 -13.98
C LYS A 324 9.45 10.49 -14.34
N ASP A 325 9.10 10.80 -15.58
CA ASP A 325 7.71 10.76 -16.08
C ASP A 325 7.14 9.33 -16.08
N LEU A 326 7.96 8.28 -16.26
CA LEU A 326 7.50 6.90 -16.09
C LEU A 326 7.16 6.55 -14.63
N ILE A 327 7.89 7.12 -13.66
CA ILE A 327 7.71 6.83 -12.22
C ILE A 327 6.59 7.71 -11.63
N GLN A 328 6.56 8.97 -12.02
CA GLN A 328 5.58 9.99 -11.65
C GLN A 328 5.11 10.69 -12.93
N PRO A 329 4.11 10.12 -13.64
CA PRO A 329 3.57 10.72 -14.86
C PRO A 329 3.11 12.13 -14.58
N THR A 330 3.66 13.08 -15.32
CA THR A 330 3.29 14.49 -15.19
C THR A 330 1.87 14.64 -15.73
N GLU A 331 0.91 14.98 -14.87
CA GLU A 331 -0.45 15.28 -15.29
C GLU A 331 -0.42 16.43 -16.31
N ARG A 332 -0.82 16.16 -17.56
CA ARG A 332 -1.05 17.19 -18.56
C ARG A 332 -2.56 17.40 -18.67
N ALA A 333 -3.04 18.45 -18.01
CA ALA A 333 -4.41 18.94 -18.15
C ALA A 333 -4.51 19.80 -19.42
N VAL A 334 -5.37 19.40 -20.35
CA VAL A 334 -5.76 20.21 -21.52
C VAL A 334 -7.24 20.50 -21.42
N THR A 335 -7.62 21.78 -21.44
CA THR A 335 -9.03 22.21 -21.41
C THR A 335 -9.76 21.70 -22.65
N VAL A 336 -10.94 21.09 -22.46
CA VAL A 336 -11.81 20.66 -23.56
C VAL A 336 -12.80 21.77 -23.89
N ASP A 337 -12.81 22.21 -25.14
CA ASP A 337 -13.86 23.07 -25.67
C ASP A 337 -15.15 22.25 -25.82
N LEU A 338 -16.08 22.46 -24.89
CA LEU A 338 -17.47 22.05 -25.03
C LEU A 338 -18.28 23.25 -25.50
N ASP A 339 -19.22 23.02 -26.42
CA ASP A 339 -20.07 24.08 -26.98
C ASP A 339 -20.87 24.75 -25.84
N THR A 340 -20.60 26.02 -25.61
CA THR A 340 -20.78 26.74 -24.33
C THR A 340 -21.98 27.68 -24.30
N ASP A 341 -22.95 27.51 -25.21
CA ASP A 341 -24.12 28.40 -25.31
C ASP A 341 -25.07 28.37 -24.08
N ASP A 342 -24.74 27.66 -22.99
CA ASP A 342 -25.48 27.67 -21.72
C ASP A 342 -24.63 27.99 -20.46
N LEU A 343 -23.35 28.35 -20.58
CA LEU A 343 -22.41 28.17 -19.44
C LEU A 343 -21.87 29.48 -18.85
N LEU A 344 -22.67 30.10 -17.97
CA LEU A 344 -22.28 31.25 -17.14
C LEU A 344 -21.43 30.84 -15.92
N ARG A 345 -20.21 31.38 -15.84
CA ARG A 345 -19.40 31.46 -14.60
C ARG A 345 -20.11 32.30 -13.54
N MET A 346 -20.32 31.76 -12.33
CA MET A 346 -20.52 32.53 -11.08
C MET A 346 -20.35 31.64 -9.83
N ASP A 347 -20.06 32.28 -8.69
CA ASP A 347 -19.85 31.72 -7.35
C ASP A 347 -20.77 30.53 -7.00
N ILE A 348 -20.21 29.49 -6.38
CA ILE A 348 -20.97 28.31 -5.93
C ILE A 348 -21.99 28.76 -4.87
N PRO A 349 -23.30 28.59 -5.11
CA PRO A 349 -24.32 28.98 -4.16
C PRO A 349 -24.32 28.04 -2.94
N ALA A 350 -24.63 28.58 -1.76
CA ALA A 350 -24.83 27.78 -0.56
C ALA A 350 -26.17 27.01 -0.65
N SER A 351 -26.24 25.84 -0.03
CA SER A 351 -27.52 25.13 0.13
C SER A 351 -28.41 25.90 1.11
N ASP A 352 -29.71 25.96 0.82
CA ASP A 352 -30.72 26.58 1.67
C ASP A 352 -31.94 25.66 1.84
N ASN A 353 -33.02 26.16 2.42
CA ASN A 353 -34.20 25.34 2.72
C ASN A 353 -34.95 24.86 1.45
N GLU A 354 -34.81 25.55 0.32
CA GLU A 354 -35.51 25.23 -0.93
C GLU A 354 -34.61 24.49 -1.92
N THR A 355 -33.31 24.72 -1.89
CA THR A 355 -32.33 24.20 -2.85
C THR A 355 -31.17 23.52 -2.16
N TYR A 356 -30.91 22.26 -2.51
CA TYR A 356 -29.70 21.54 -2.13
C TYR A 356 -28.64 21.67 -3.23
N VAL A 357 -27.42 22.07 -2.86
CA VAL A 357 -26.31 22.23 -3.80
C VAL A 357 -25.31 21.09 -3.60
N ALA A 358 -25.25 20.17 -4.57
CA ALA A 358 -24.30 19.07 -4.58
C ALA A 358 -23.05 19.48 -5.37
N VAL A 359 -21.90 19.59 -4.69
CA VAL A 359 -20.63 20.02 -5.29
C VAL A 359 -19.73 18.80 -5.54
N PHE A 360 -19.20 18.71 -6.76
CA PHE A 360 -18.26 17.68 -7.19
C PHE A 360 -16.98 18.35 -7.68
N ARG A 361 -15.88 18.09 -6.97
CA ARG A 361 -14.54 18.59 -7.31
C ARG A 361 -13.64 17.42 -7.66
N ASP A 362 -12.79 17.63 -8.65
CA ASP A 362 -11.77 16.70 -9.12
C ASP A 362 -12.35 15.30 -9.43
N HIS A 363 -13.58 15.24 -9.95
CA HIS A 363 -14.20 13.96 -10.30
C HIS A 363 -13.61 13.44 -11.60
N GLU A 364 -12.90 12.31 -11.55
CA GLU A 364 -12.23 11.71 -12.71
C GLU A 364 -13.03 10.55 -13.31
N VAL A 365 -13.22 10.58 -14.64
CA VAL A 365 -13.87 9.52 -15.41
C VAL A 365 -13.00 9.09 -16.57
N GLU A 366 -12.82 7.79 -16.76
CA GLU A 366 -12.05 7.25 -17.88
C GLU A 366 -12.78 7.47 -19.22
N VAL A 367 -12.02 7.88 -20.23
CA VAL A 367 -12.48 8.02 -21.60
C VAL A 367 -12.30 6.68 -22.31
N PRO A 368 -13.36 6.10 -22.90
CA PRO A 368 -13.27 4.86 -23.66
C PRO A 368 -12.25 4.97 -24.80
N SER A 369 -11.31 4.04 -24.85
CA SER A 369 -10.22 3.99 -25.82
C SER A 369 -10.58 3.24 -27.12
N ASP A 370 -11.75 2.61 -27.17
CA ASP A 370 -12.27 1.79 -28.26
C ASP A 370 -12.94 2.61 -29.38
N VAL A 371 -13.14 3.92 -29.16
CA VAL A 371 -13.80 4.82 -30.11
C VAL A 371 -12.76 5.53 -30.99
N GLN A 372 -12.86 5.36 -32.32
CA GLN A 372 -11.94 5.97 -33.29
C GLN A 372 -11.88 7.51 -33.22
N ASP A 373 -13.01 8.17 -32.93
CA ASP A 373 -13.07 9.61 -32.73
C ASP A 373 -12.94 9.95 -31.23
N LYS A 374 -11.74 10.40 -30.84
CA LYS A 374 -11.43 10.79 -29.46
C LYS A 374 -12.32 11.93 -28.95
N ASN A 375 -12.73 12.88 -29.80
CA ASN A 375 -13.60 13.97 -29.36
C ASN A 375 -15.03 13.48 -29.12
N ALA A 376 -15.52 12.55 -29.93
CA ALA A 376 -16.80 11.89 -29.67
C ALA A 376 -16.74 11.04 -28.40
N ALA A 377 -15.62 10.34 -28.15
CA ALA A 377 -15.39 9.54 -26.95
C ALA A 377 -15.42 10.39 -25.67
N ARG A 378 -14.70 11.53 -25.66
CA ARG A 378 -14.70 12.50 -24.55
C ARG A 378 -16.09 13.06 -24.28
N LYS A 379 -16.80 13.48 -25.33
CA LYS A 379 -18.18 14.01 -25.20
C LYS A 379 -19.14 12.96 -24.64
N ARG A 380 -18.99 11.70 -25.04
CA ARG A 380 -19.79 10.58 -24.51
C ARG A 380 -19.47 10.33 -23.03
N ALA A 381 -18.18 10.20 -22.68
CA ALA A 381 -17.75 10.00 -21.30
C ALA A 381 -18.21 11.14 -20.37
N ALA A 382 -18.11 12.39 -20.81
CA ALA A 382 -18.61 13.55 -20.06
C ALA A 382 -20.13 13.51 -19.84
N ARG A 383 -20.92 13.13 -20.87
CA ARG A 383 -22.38 13.02 -20.74
C ARG A 383 -22.79 11.91 -19.78
N ASP A 384 -22.17 10.73 -19.91
CA ASP A 384 -22.46 9.58 -19.07
C ASP A 384 -22.08 9.89 -17.61
N ALA A 385 -20.94 10.56 -17.40
CA ALA A 385 -20.51 11.04 -16.09
C ALA A 385 -21.49 12.07 -15.48
N VAL A 386 -21.91 13.07 -16.25
CA VAL A 386 -22.87 14.08 -15.78
C VAL A 386 -24.20 13.43 -15.39
N GLU A 387 -24.70 12.46 -16.15
CA GLU A 387 -25.94 11.75 -15.80
C GLU A 387 -25.78 10.90 -14.53
N ALA A 388 -24.64 10.23 -14.34
CA ALA A 388 -24.35 9.49 -13.12
C ALA A 388 -24.26 10.43 -11.90
N LEU A 389 -23.59 11.58 -12.06
CA LEU A 389 -23.44 12.57 -10.99
C LEU A 389 -24.76 13.29 -10.67
N LYS A 390 -25.68 13.46 -11.62
CA LYS A 390 -27.05 13.95 -11.33
C LYS A 390 -27.80 12.99 -10.41
N LEU A 391 -27.68 11.68 -10.66
CA LEU A 391 -28.28 10.67 -9.79
C LEU A 391 -27.61 10.68 -8.41
N GLU A 392 -26.29 10.84 -8.35
CA GLU A 392 -25.57 10.97 -7.08
C GLU A 392 -25.96 12.25 -6.32
N ALA A 393 -26.11 13.38 -7.01
CA ALA A 393 -26.58 14.64 -6.42
C ALA A 393 -27.98 14.48 -5.83
N PHE A 394 -28.89 13.82 -6.56
CA PHE A 394 -30.21 13.46 -6.08
C PHE A 394 -30.14 12.56 -4.83
N ASN A 395 -29.28 11.53 -4.82
CA ASN A 395 -29.13 10.63 -3.68
C ASN A 395 -28.55 11.35 -2.45
N LYS A 396 -27.56 12.23 -2.64
CA LYS A 396 -27.00 13.07 -1.57
C LYS A 396 -28.06 14.03 -1.01
N ALA A 397 -28.86 14.64 -1.88
CA ALA A 397 -29.99 15.48 -1.46
C ALA A 397 -31.03 14.68 -0.67
N ALA A 398 -31.38 13.47 -1.14
CA ALA A 398 -32.35 12.60 -0.45
C ALA A 398 -31.84 12.13 0.92
N LEU A 399 -30.55 11.80 1.03
CA LEU A 399 -29.92 11.40 2.29
C LEU A 399 -29.83 12.56 3.27
N ASP A 400 -29.46 13.73 2.79
CA ASP A 400 -29.45 14.95 3.59
C ASP A 400 -30.88 15.32 4.06
N ILE A 401 -31.89 15.21 3.19
CA ILE A 401 -33.30 15.35 3.59
C ILE A 401 -33.65 14.33 4.67
N ASN A 402 -33.27 13.06 4.52
CA ASN A 402 -33.55 12.00 5.49
C ASN A 402 -32.89 12.28 6.85
N HIS A 403 -31.66 12.77 6.86
CA HIS A 403 -30.96 13.19 8.09
C HIS A 403 -31.59 14.43 8.74
N GLN A 404 -32.29 15.26 7.96
CA GLN A 404 -33.02 16.42 8.45
C GLN A 404 -34.45 16.10 8.92
N LEU A 405 -34.97 14.90 8.63
CA LEU A 405 -36.25 14.45 9.17
C LEU A 405 -36.15 14.26 10.68
N ALA A 406 -37.22 14.65 11.40
CA ALA A 406 -37.31 14.47 12.84
C ALA A 406 -37.16 13.00 13.27
N GLN A 407 -37.64 12.08 12.42
CA GLN A 407 -37.35 10.66 12.47
C GLN A 407 -36.81 10.23 11.09
N PRO A 408 -35.49 9.96 10.97
CA PRO A 408 -34.94 9.37 9.76
C PRO A 408 -35.68 8.08 9.43
N MET A 409 -35.98 7.89 8.15
CA MET A 409 -36.55 6.64 7.65
C MET A 409 -35.62 5.48 8.01
N ASP A 410 -36.20 4.33 8.37
CA ASP A 410 -35.39 3.12 8.49
C ASP A 410 -34.75 2.79 7.12
N PRO A 411 -33.59 2.10 7.09
CA PRO A 411 -32.87 1.86 5.85
C PRO A 411 -33.71 1.21 4.73
N GLY A 412 -34.64 0.31 5.09
CA GLY A 412 -35.50 -0.38 4.12
C GLY A 412 -36.68 0.46 3.63
N GLU A 413 -37.21 1.35 4.45
CA GLU A 413 -38.17 2.39 4.03
C GLU A 413 -37.49 3.43 3.12
N PHE A 414 -36.30 3.88 3.49
CA PHE A 414 -35.53 4.88 2.75
C PHE A 414 -35.13 4.39 1.36
N GLU A 415 -34.63 3.16 1.23
CA GLU A 415 -34.27 2.58 -0.06
C GLU A 415 -35.48 2.46 -1.00
N ARG A 416 -36.67 2.10 -0.47
CA ARG A 416 -37.90 2.02 -1.26
C ARG A 416 -38.38 3.39 -1.72
N ALA A 417 -38.32 4.39 -0.84
CA ALA A 417 -38.68 5.77 -1.18
C ALA A 417 -37.74 6.34 -2.24
N ILE A 418 -36.42 6.15 -2.09
CA ILE A 418 -35.44 6.56 -3.11
C ILE A 418 -35.68 5.82 -4.42
N ALA A 419 -35.80 4.49 -4.42
CA ALA A 419 -35.95 3.70 -5.65
C ALA A 419 -37.16 4.14 -6.48
N LYS A 420 -38.28 4.46 -5.81
CA LYS A 420 -39.49 4.96 -6.47
C LYS A 420 -39.28 6.35 -7.07
N THR A 421 -38.63 7.24 -6.31
CA THR A 421 -38.46 8.64 -6.71
C THR A 421 -37.33 8.83 -7.73
N ALA A 422 -36.33 7.93 -7.71
CA ALA A 422 -35.20 7.89 -8.61
C ALA A 422 -35.63 7.65 -10.07
N ALA A 423 -36.78 7.04 -10.34
CA ALA A 423 -37.30 6.89 -11.71
C ALA A 423 -37.51 8.26 -12.41
N ASN A 424 -37.74 9.32 -11.63
CA ASN A 424 -37.97 10.68 -12.11
C ASN A 424 -36.92 11.68 -11.61
N PHE A 425 -35.72 11.23 -11.21
CA PHE A 425 -34.70 12.06 -10.53
C PHE A 425 -34.38 13.36 -11.27
N ARG A 426 -34.44 13.36 -12.61
CA ARG A 426 -34.20 14.51 -13.48
C ARG A 426 -35.16 15.68 -13.22
N HIS A 427 -36.37 15.43 -12.72
CA HIS A 427 -37.34 16.49 -12.38
C HIS A 427 -36.97 17.28 -11.13
N TYR A 428 -36.08 16.75 -10.30
CA TYR A 428 -35.63 17.40 -9.07
C TYR A 428 -34.31 18.14 -9.26
N VAL A 429 -33.55 17.88 -10.33
CA VAL A 429 -32.33 18.63 -10.63
C VAL A 429 -32.72 19.88 -11.42
N ILE A 430 -32.69 21.04 -10.77
CA ILE A 430 -33.15 22.32 -11.32
C ILE A 430 -32.09 22.93 -12.24
N ASP A 431 -30.84 22.89 -11.81
CA ASP A 431 -29.74 23.57 -12.48
C ASP A 431 -28.44 22.76 -12.37
N PHE A 432 -27.54 22.99 -13.33
CA PHE A 432 -26.24 22.37 -13.44
C PHE A 432 -25.24 23.40 -13.97
N LYS A 433 -24.13 23.60 -13.25
CA LYS A 433 -23.05 24.45 -13.75
C LYS A 433 -21.68 23.84 -13.53
N TRP A 434 -20.80 24.08 -14.49
CA TRP A 434 -19.38 23.83 -14.35
C TRP A 434 -18.76 24.88 -13.42
N ILE A 435 -17.93 24.42 -12.49
CA ILE A 435 -17.06 25.27 -11.67
C ILE A 435 -15.83 25.65 -12.51
N ASP A 436 -15.23 24.65 -13.18
CA ASP A 436 -14.16 24.82 -14.15
C ASP A 436 -14.47 23.98 -15.39
N ASP A 437 -13.95 24.42 -16.55
CA ASP A 437 -14.09 23.68 -17.81
C ASP A 437 -13.52 22.25 -17.66
N PRO A 438 -14.19 21.22 -18.22
CA PRO A 438 -13.69 19.86 -18.18
C PRO A 438 -12.27 19.75 -18.72
N GLN A 439 -11.40 19.12 -17.95
CA GLN A 439 -9.99 18.95 -18.32
C GLN A 439 -9.77 17.51 -18.78
N VAL A 440 -9.22 17.33 -19.98
CA VAL A 440 -8.64 16.05 -20.35
C VAL A 440 -7.32 15.94 -19.59
N ILE A 441 -7.24 14.92 -18.75
CA ILE A 441 -5.99 14.45 -18.20
C ILE A 441 -5.45 13.43 -19.18
N THR A 442 -4.40 13.83 -19.88
CA THR A 442 -3.53 12.88 -20.57
C THR A 442 -2.31 12.63 -19.69
N ARG A 443 -1.98 11.35 -19.47
CA ARG A 443 -0.75 10.98 -18.77
C ARG A 443 0.36 10.77 -19.79
N GLY A 444 0.95 11.86 -20.30
CA GLY A 444 2.10 11.81 -21.21
C GLY A 444 1.90 11.00 -22.51
N ASP A 445 2.84 11.14 -23.46
CA ASP A 445 2.76 10.42 -24.74
C ASP A 445 3.12 8.92 -24.63
N TYR A 446 3.49 8.47 -23.42
CA TYR A 446 4.10 7.17 -23.16
C TYR A 446 3.40 6.35 -22.05
N SER A 447 2.29 6.83 -21.46
CA SER A 447 1.53 6.05 -20.48
C SER A 447 0.54 5.09 -21.15
N THR A 448 0.42 3.89 -20.59
CA THR A 448 -0.63 2.91 -20.93
C THR A 448 -1.94 3.16 -20.19
N ALA A 449 -1.98 4.16 -19.29
CA ALA A 449 -3.19 4.52 -18.57
C ALA A 449 -4.22 5.15 -19.52
N PRO A 450 -5.51 4.78 -19.41
CA PRO A 450 -6.57 5.38 -20.20
C PRO A 450 -6.61 6.90 -19.97
N GLU A 451 -6.95 7.64 -21.02
CA GLU A 451 -7.23 9.08 -20.92
C GLU A 451 -8.39 9.28 -19.94
N SER A 452 -8.33 10.29 -19.08
CA SER A 452 -9.42 10.60 -18.15
C SER A 452 -9.88 12.05 -18.29
N LEU A 453 -11.12 12.31 -17.90
CA LEU A 453 -11.71 13.64 -17.80
C LEU A 453 -11.84 14.01 -16.33
N ARG A 454 -11.27 15.16 -15.94
CA ARG A 454 -11.50 15.80 -14.64
C ARG A 454 -12.65 16.78 -14.77
N LEU A 455 -13.66 16.55 -13.94
CA LEU A 455 -14.92 17.27 -13.94
C LEU A 455 -15.07 18.04 -12.62
N ASN A 456 -15.30 19.35 -12.73
CA ASN A 456 -15.54 20.26 -11.61
C ASN A 456 -16.88 20.94 -11.82
N LEU A 457 -17.89 20.58 -11.05
CA LEU A 457 -19.27 21.01 -11.28
C LEU A 457 -20.11 20.99 -10.00
N TYR A 458 -21.26 21.65 -10.05
CA TYR A 458 -22.30 21.49 -9.04
C TYR A 458 -23.68 21.31 -9.67
N PHE A 459 -24.56 20.66 -8.92
CA PHE A 459 -25.98 20.55 -9.23
C PHE A 459 -26.81 21.26 -8.17
N GLN A 460 -27.87 21.91 -8.60
CA GLN A 460 -28.94 22.39 -7.73
C GLN A 460 -30.10 21.41 -7.78
N VAL A 461 -30.54 20.94 -6.63
CA VAL A 461 -31.65 20.01 -6.47
C VAL A 461 -32.78 20.72 -5.73
N ASP A 462 -33.99 20.64 -6.26
CA ASP A 462 -35.24 21.11 -5.64
C ASP A 462 -35.50 20.29 -4.38
N ARG A 463 -35.01 20.81 -3.25
CA ARG A 463 -35.11 20.15 -1.96
C ARG A 463 -36.57 20.05 -1.53
N LYS A 464 -37.38 21.06 -1.85
CA LYS A 464 -38.80 21.15 -1.46
C LYS A 464 -39.63 20.12 -2.20
N ALA A 465 -39.49 20.02 -3.53
CA ALA A 465 -40.17 19.04 -4.34
C ALA A 465 -39.72 17.61 -4.02
N LEU A 466 -38.41 17.40 -3.81
CA LEU A 466 -37.86 16.09 -3.46
C LEU A 466 -38.34 15.64 -2.07
N ARG A 467 -38.31 16.52 -1.07
CA ARG A 467 -38.84 16.25 0.28
C ARG A 467 -40.32 15.87 0.23
N LYS A 468 -41.12 16.61 -0.54
CA LYS A 468 -42.56 16.29 -0.73
C LYS A 468 -42.74 14.90 -1.35
N ALA A 469 -41.94 14.55 -2.36
CA ALA A 469 -42.05 13.26 -3.03
C ALA A 469 -41.64 12.10 -2.12
N LEU A 470 -40.51 12.22 -1.40
CA LEU A 470 -40.00 11.21 -0.48
C LEU A 470 -40.97 10.94 0.70
N VAL A 471 -41.70 11.96 1.15
CA VAL A 471 -42.59 11.86 2.33
C VAL A 471 -44.07 11.69 1.95
N SER A 472 -44.42 11.66 0.66
CA SER A 472 -45.81 11.69 0.17
C SER A 472 -46.70 10.49 0.53
N GLU A 473 -46.14 9.29 0.74
CA GLU A 473 -46.91 8.07 1.12
C GLU A 473 -46.97 7.83 2.62
N ARG A 474 -46.31 8.70 3.37
CA ARG A 474 -46.35 8.72 4.81
C ARG A 474 -47.62 9.50 5.18
N ALA A 475 -48.56 8.88 5.90
CA ALA A 475 -49.67 9.59 6.54
C ALA A 475 -49.10 10.47 7.66
N ILE A 476 -48.51 11.59 7.26
CA ILE A 476 -47.70 12.45 8.12
C ILE A 476 -48.27 13.86 8.00
N THR A 477 -49.06 14.22 9.00
CA THR A 477 -49.03 15.56 9.61
C THR A 477 -47.58 15.97 9.75
N LEU A 478 -47.20 17.15 9.26
CA LEU A 478 -45.87 17.73 9.47
C LEU A 478 -45.56 17.75 10.98
N VAL A 479 -44.92 16.69 11.50
CA VAL A 479 -44.40 16.71 12.86
C VAL A 479 -43.12 17.52 12.77
N ALA A 480 -43.27 18.80 13.07
CA ALA A 480 -42.14 19.68 13.08
C ALA A 480 -41.29 19.42 14.35
N ARG A 481 -40.06 19.94 14.37
CA ARG A 481 -38.95 19.48 15.23
C ARG A 481 -39.33 19.29 16.71
N TYR A 482 -40.23 20.12 17.22
CA TYR A 482 -40.89 20.02 18.51
C TYR A 482 -42.25 20.72 18.39
N ARG A 483 -43.30 20.22 19.06
CA ARG A 483 -44.52 21.01 19.27
C ARG A 483 -44.15 22.24 20.07
N THR A 484 -44.22 23.40 19.42
CA THR A 484 -43.66 24.65 19.91
C THR A 484 -44.80 25.62 20.19
N PHE A 485 -44.98 25.97 21.45
CA PHE A 485 -45.92 27.00 21.85
C PHE A 485 -45.15 28.30 22.13
N VAL A 486 -45.60 29.41 21.54
CA VAL A 486 -45.06 30.73 21.83
C VAL A 486 -45.99 31.40 22.85
N GLU A 487 -45.44 31.87 23.95
CA GLU A 487 -46.20 32.55 25.00
C GLU A 487 -45.68 33.98 25.17
N LEU A 488 -46.58 34.91 25.49
CA LEU A 488 -46.25 36.32 25.66
C LEU A 488 -46.49 36.76 27.09
N TYR A 489 -45.58 37.58 27.60
CA TYR A 489 -45.58 38.14 28.92
C TYR A 489 -45.43 39.66 28.86
N TRP A 490 -46.24 40.36 29.64
CA TRP A 490 -46.17 41.81 29.80
C TRP A 490 -45.54 42.16 31.14
N ASN A 491 -44.35 42.76 31.12
CA ASN A 491 -43.60 43.15 32.30
C ASN A 491 -43.19 44.63 32.26
N VAL A 492 -43.90 45.45 31.49
CA VAL A 492 -43.63 46.89 31.43
C VAL A 492 -44.10 47.54 32.74
N PRO A 493 -43.26 48.36 33.42
CA PRO A 493 -43.67 49.10 34.62
C PRO A 493 -44.82 50.09 34.32
N GLY A 494 -45.78 50.23 35.22
CA GLY A 494 -47.02 51.01 35.03
C GLY A 494 -48.26 50.13 34.86
N LYS A 495 -49.46 50.73 34.88
CA LYS A 495 -50.69 49.98 34.68
C LYS A 495 -50.85 49.66 33.19
N PHE A 496 -51.36 48.47 32.91
CA PHE A 496 -51.73 48.07 31.54
C PHE A 496 -52.69 49.08 30.86
N GLU A 497 -53.51 49.75 31.68
CA GLU A 497 -54.47 50.80 31.31
C GLU A 497 -53.80 52.10 30.82
N ASP A 498 -52.50 52.29 31.06
CA ASP A 498 -51.75 53.50 30.70
C ASP A 498 -51.33 53.52 29.22
N PHE A 499 -51.54 52.42 28.48
CA PHE A 499 -51.21 52.30 27.05
C PHE A 499 -52.48 52.18 26.19
N PRO A 500 -52.52 52.77 24.97
CA PRO A 500 -53.65 52.61 24.06
C PRO A 500 -53.92 51.13 23.73
N PRO A 501 -55.17 50.62 23.83
CA PRO A 501 -55.47 49.21 23.58
C PRO A 501 -55.04 48.73 22.18
N GLU A 502 -55.20 49.58 21.16
CA GLU A 502 -54.77 49.30 19.79
C GLU A 502 -53.25 49.14 19.69
N MET A 503 -52.48 49.94 20.43
CA MET A 503 -51.03 49.84 20.47
C MET A 503 -50.57 48.52 21.06
N ILE A 504 -51.17 48.11 22.18
CA ILE A 504 -50.82 46.86 22.83
C ILE A 504 -51.18 45.69 21.91
N LYS A 505 -52.39 45.68 21.36
CA LYS A 505 -52.86 44.63 20.45
C LYS A 505 -51.92 44.48 19.25
N GLU A 506 -51.69 45.54 18.50
CA GLU A 506 -50.91 45.45 17.25
C GLU A 506 -49.43 45.14 17.53
N THR A 507 -48.86 45.67 18.61
CA THR A 507 -47.46 45.38 18.99
C THR A 507 -47.30 43.93 19.45
N THR A 508 -48.22 43.42 20.26
CA THR A 508 -48.16 42.05 20.79
C THR A 508 -48.44 41.01 19.71
N SER A 509 -49.44 41.23 18.84
CA SER A 509 -49.68 40.38 17.67
C SER A 509 -48.47 40.35 16.75
N THR A 510 -47.91 41.52 16.41
CA THR A 510 -46.74 41.60 15.51
C THR A 510 -45.53 40.87 16.08
N ILE A 511 -45.25 41.00 17.38
CA ILE A 511 -44.14 40.30 18.03
C ILE A 511 -44.35 38.78 18.00
N LEU A 512 -45.57 38.32 18.34
CA LEU A 512 -45.90 36.89 18.34
C LEU A 512 -45.81 36.29 16.94
N GLU A 513 -46.48 36.89 15.95
CA GLU A 513 -46.47 36.44 14.56
C GLU A 513 -45.04 36.34 14.02
N ASN A 514 -44.19 37.33 14.28
CA ASN A 514 -42.80 37.28 13.77
C ASN A 514 -41.94 36.21 14.44
N ILE A 515 -42.22 35.84 15.70
CA ILE A 515 -41.52 34.74 16.38
C ILE A 515 -42.07 33.39 15.92
N GLU A 516 -43.40 33.25 15.87
CA GLU A 516 -44.09 32.06 15.36
C GLU A 516 -43.69 31.76 13.90
N ASP A 517 -43.71 32.77 13.03
CA ASP A 517 -43.26 32.67 11.63
C ASP A 517 -41.79 32.27 11.54
N TYR A 518 -40.92 32.87 12.37
CA TYR A 518 -39.49 32.54 12.34
C TYR A 518 -39.25 31.08 12.70
N PHE A 519 -39.87 30.59 13.77
CA PHE A 519 -39.71 29.19 14.20
C PHE A 519 -40.42 28.23 13.22
N SER A 520 -41.57 28.60 12.66
CA SER A 520 -42.24 27.85 11.59
C SER A 520 -41.34 27.69 10.36
N GLN A 521 -40.69 28.77 9.89
CA GLN A 521 -39.71 28.75 8.80
C GLN A 521 -38.45 27.90 9.10
N LYS A 522 -38.19 27.60 10.38
CA LYS A 522 -37.10 26.74 10.84
C LYS A 522 -37.54 25.31 11.15
N ASP A 523 -38.71 24.93 10.66
CA ASP A 523 -39.33 23.60 10.79
C ASP A 523 -39.73 23.25 12.24
N TYR A 524 -40.18 24.22 13.05
CA TYR A 524 -40.81 23.97 14.38
C TYR A 524 -42.34 23.97 14.27
N GLU A 525 -43.03 23.12 15.05
CA GLU A 525 -44.48 22.92 14.91
C GLU A 525 -45.18 23.95 15.76
N ILE A 526 -45.63 25.06 15.17
CA ILE A 526 -46.29 26.10 15.96
C ILE A 526 -47.67 25.60 16.38
N VAL A 527 -47.86 25.47 17.68
CA VAL A 527 -49.18 25.20 18.26
C VAL A 527 -49.94 26.52 18.29
N GLU A 528 -50.87 26.69 17.36
CA GLU A 528 -51.73 27.88 17.32
C GLU A 528 -52.56 27.96 18.59
N PHE A 529 -52.57 29.15 19.21
CA PHE A 529 -53.29 29.38 20.46
C PHE A 529 -54.79 29.06 20.37
N GLU A 530 -55.45 29.35 19.24
CA GLU A 530 -56.88 29.08 19.06
C GLU A 530 -57.22 27.58 19.16
N ASN A 531 -56.28 26.69 18.81
CA ASN A 531 -56.50 25.24 18.88
C ASN A 531 -56.53 24.72 20.33
N ILE A 532 -55.81 25.38 21.24
CA ILE A 532 -55.74 24.99 22.66
C ILE A 532 -56.61 25.87 23.56
N ARG A 533 -57.10 27.01 23.04
CA ARG A 533 -57.88 28.01 23.78
C ARG A 533 -59.09 27.44 24.51
N GLY A 534 -59.85 26.56 23.85
CA GLY A 534 -61.06 25.96 24.43
C GLY A 534 -60.77 25.08 25.64
N GLU A 535 -59.67 24.33 25.59
CA GLU A 535 -59.23 23.45 26.68
C GLU A 535 -58.59 24.25 27.81
N LEU A 536 -57.81 25.29 27.50
CA LEU A 536 -57.27 26.23 28.49
C LEU A 536 -58.38 26.98 29.24
N MET A 537 -59.44 27.40 28.54
CA MET A 537 -60.62 28.04 29.15
C MET A 537 -61.38 27.08 30.07
N LYS A 538 -61.51 25.82 29.67
CA LYS A 538 -62.16 24.79 30.49
C LYS A 538 -61.39 24.55 31.79
N LEU A 539 -60.07 24.50 31.72
CA LEU A 539 -59.20 24.35 32.90
C LEU A 539 -59.30 25.55 33.84
N LEU A 540 -59.35 26.78 33.32
CA LEU A 540 -59.60 27.98 34.12
C LEU A 540 -60.95 27.91 34.86
N MET A 541 -62.02 27.47 34.16
CA MET A 541 -63.34 27.30 34.76
C MET A 541 -63.40 26.18 35.81
N GLU A 542 -62.66 25.08 35.60
CA GLU A 542 -62.51 23.98 36.56
C GLU A 542 -61.78 24.46 37.83
N HIS A 543 -60.72 25.26 37.70
CA HIS A 543 -60.01 25.89 38.83
C HIS A 543 -60.88 26.90 39.60
N GLU A 544 -61.73 27.68 38.92
CA GLU A 544 -62.70 28.59 39.56
C GLU A 544 -63.83 27.84 40.29
N ALA A 545 -64.22 26.66 39.81
CA ALA A 545 -65.31 25.86 40.36
C ALA A 545 -64.88 24.97 41.55
N GLU A 546 -63.69 24.38 41.49
CA GLU A 546 -63.18 23.44 42.52
C GLU A 546 -62.41 24.15 43.65
N GLY A 547 -62.02 25.40 43.44
CA GLY A 547 -61.24 26.20 44.39
C GLY A 547 -59.74 25.86 44.31
N ILE A 548 -58.91 26.89 44.16
CA ILE A 548 -57.45 26.72 44.15
C ILE A 548 -56.98 26.55 45.59
N SER A 549 -56.32 25.44 45.91
CA SER A 549 -55.74 25.20 47.24
C SER A 549 -54.75 26.32 47.60
N GLU A 550 -54.98 27.03 48.72
CA GLU A 550 -54.10 28.11 49.19
C GLU A 550 -52.68 27.62 49.51
N ASP A 551 -52.52 26.32 49.81
CA ASP A 551 -51.23 25.70 50.12
C ASP A 551 -50.47 25.19 48.87
N ASP A 552 -51.07 25.28 47.66
CA ASP A 552 -50.43 24.82 46.42
C ASP A 552 -50.04 26.00 45.51
N LEU A 553 -48.86 26.56 45.80
CA LEU A 553 -48.24 27.66 45.07
C LEU A 553 -48.12 27.39 43.55
N TYR A 554 -47.99 26.13 43.12
CA TYR A 554 -47.86 25.78 41.70
C TYR A 554 -49.16 26.03 40.92
N SER A 555 -50.29 25.69 41.54
CA SER A 555 -51.62 25.81 40.92
C SER A 555 -52.11 27.26 40.84
N GLN A 556 -51.73 28.12 41.80
CA GLN A 556 -52.02 29.57 41.77
C GLN A 556 -51.24 30.31 40.68
N ASP A 557 -49.95 29.99 40.55
CA ASP A 557 -49.08 30.57 39.54
C ASP A 557 -49.48 30.15 38.12
N GLU A 558 -49.85 28.89 37.92
CA GLU A 558 -50.34 28.37 36.64
C GLU A 558 -51.66 29.03 36.21
N HIS A 559 -52.60 29.18 37.14
CA HIS A 559 -53.87 29.87 36.90
C HIS A 559 -53.66 31.34 36.51
N THR A 560 -52.83 32.08 37.27
CA THR A 560 -52.54 33.51 37.01
C THR A 560 -51.82 33.71 35.66
N ARG A 561 -50.91 32.80 35.30
CA ARG A 561 -50.21 32.78 34.01
C ARG A 561 -51.17 32.59 32.84
N LEU A 562 -52.06 31.61 32.94
CA LEU A 562 -53.04 31.29 31.90
C LEU A 562 -54.05 32.44 31.71
N GLN A 563 -54.56 33.02 32.80
CA GLN A 563 -55.44 34.19 32.73
C GLN A 563 -54.76 35.40 32.06
N SER A 564 -53.49 35.68 32.39
CA SER A 564 -52.75 36.79 31.80
C SER A 564 -52.49 36.60 30.30
N ASN A 565 -52.11 35.39 29.88
CA ASN A 565 -51.89 35.08 28.46
C ASN A 565 -53.19 35.18 27.64
N LEU A 566 -54.30 34.67 28.19
CA LEU A 566 -55.62 34.75 27.58
C LEU A 566 -56.09 36.21 27.45
N ALA A 567 -55.83 37.05 28.46
CA ALA A 567 -56.15 38.48 28.44
C ALA A 567 -55.39 39.24 27.36
N LEU A 568 -54.09 38.96 27.18
CA LEU A 568 -53.26 39.56 26.13
C LEU A 568 -53.69 39.16 24.71
N ARG A 569 -54.16 37.92 24.53
CA ARG A 569 -54.59 37.41 23.21
C ARG A 569 -56.06 37.69 22.88
N SER A 570 -56.88 38.07 23.86
CA SER A 570 -58.33 38.36 23.70
C SER A 570 -58.69 39.86 23.72
N ILE A 571 -57.73 40.75 23.45
CA ILE A 571 -57.90 42.22 23.54
C ILE A 571 -59.04 42.75 22.65
N SER A 572 -59.39 42.06 21.56
CA SER A 572 -60.50 42.43 20.66
C SER A 572 -61.89 42.39 21.32
N ASN A 573 -62.05 41.70 22.45
CA ASN A 573 -63.32 41.61 23.19
C ASN A 573 -63.41 42.62 24.34
N TRP A 574 -62.47 43.55 24.45
CA TRP A 574 -62.48 44.58 25.50
C TRP A 574 -63.49 45.66 25.13
N SER A 575 -64.71 45.58 25.68
CA SER A 575 -65.65 46.70 25.65
C SER A 575 -65.38 47.62 26.84
N SER A 576 -65.55 48.93 26.64
CA SER A 576 -65.55 49.90 27.74
C SER A 576 -66.77 49.77 28.66
N ASP A 577 -67.74 48.92 28.31
CA ASP A 577 -69.12 48.99 28.80
C ASP A 577 -69.63 47.62 29.32
N SER A 578 -68.78 46.79 29.92
CA SER A 578 -69.25 45.59 30.61
C SER A 578 -68.79 45.55 32.07
N GLU A 579 -69.70 46.01 32.94
CA GLU A 579 -69.71 45.61 34.35
C GLU A 579 -69.74 44.07 34.42
N GLY A 580 -68.60 43.44 34.73
CA GLY A 580 -68.61 42.03 35.10
C GLY A 580 -67.31 41.25 34.96
N VAL A 581 -66.34 41.64 34.12
CA VAL A 581 -65.08 40.89 34.01
C VAL A 581 -63.88 41.82 33.92
N SER A 582 -63.17 42.01 35.02
CA SER A 582 -61.92 42.79 35.02
C SER A 582 -60.75 41.91 34.60
N TRP A 583 -60.42 41.89 33.32
CA TRP A 583 -59.20 41.25 32.82
C TRP A 583 -57.99 42.15 33.13
N LYS A 584 -57.51 42.13 34.37
CA LYS A 584 -56.35 42.91 34.80
C LYS A 584 -55.09 42.08 34.60
N ALA A 585 -54.29 42.38 33.57
CA ALA A 585 -52.91 41.94 33.55
C ALA A 585 -52.19 42.63 34.72
N GLN A 586 -51.74 41.86 35.73
CA GLN A 586 -51.11 42.44 36.93
C GLN A 586 -49.71 42.99 36.61
N GLU A 587 -49.48 44.24 37.07
CA GLU A 587 -48.18 44.91 37.05
C GLU A 587 -47.16 44.13 37.89
N GLY A 588 -45.95 43.92 37.36
CA GLY A 588 -44.85 43.33 38.14
C GLY A 588 -44.85 41.80 38.28
N SER A 589 -45.40 41.04 37.32
CA SER A 589 -45.31 39.57 37.27
C SER A 589 -43.89 39.03 36.97
N GLN A 590 -42.84 39.71 37.43
CA GLN A 590 -41.45 39.30 37.23
C GLN A 590 -40.90 38.33 38.29
N SER A 591 -41.71 37.87 39.25
CA SER A 591 -41.20 37.08 40.37
C SER A 591 -41.57 35.59 40.28
N GLN A 592 -40.60 34.77 39.85
CA GLN A 592 -40.45 33.34 40.19
C GLN A 592 -41.36 32.28 39.53
N PHE A 593 -41.78 32.45 38.28
CA PHE A 593 -42.51 31.38 37.56
C PHE A 593 -41.60 30.23 37.07
N GLU A 594 -41.04 29.44 37.99
CA GLU A 594 -40.32 28.19 37.68
C GLU A 594 -41.28 26.99 37.46
N PHE A 595 -42.57 27.14 37.79
CA PHE A 595 -43.36 26.00 38.27
C PHE A 595 -44.72 25.73 37.59
N GLY A 596 -45.34 26.69 36.88
CA GLY A 596 -46.71 26.57 36.34
C GLY A 596 -46.83 26.17 34.86
N LYS A 597 -46.14 25.12 34.41
CA LYS A 597 -46.08 24.72 32.97
C LYS A 597 -46.64 23.32 32.67
N ARG A 598 -47.25 22.64 33.64
CA ARG A 598 -47.62 21.22 33.49
C ARG A 598 -48.71 20.99 32.44
N ILE A 599 -49.71 21.86 32.37
CA ILE A 599 -50.79 21.73 31.39
C ILE A 599 -50.26 21.87 29.96
N LEU A 600 -49.26 22.73 29.74
CA LEU A 600 -48.69 22.92 28.41
C LEU A 600 -47.85 21.74 27.92
N ALA A 601 -47.44 20.82 28.80
CA ALA A 601 -46.66 19.65 28.41
C ALA A 601 -47.46 18.67 27.54
N ASP A 602 -48.79 18.65 27.71
CA ASP A 602 -49.66 17.81 26.88
C ASP A 602 -49.77 18.35 25.44
N TYR A 603 -49.54 19.66 25.26
CA TYR A 603 -49.72 20.36 23.99
C TYR A 603 -48.41 20.73 23.28
N ALA A 604 -47.34 21.01 24.03
CA ALA A 604 -46.07 21.50 23.50
C ALA A 604 -44.87 20.83 24.19
N ASP A 605 -43.88 20.48 23.39
CA ASP A 605 -42.60 19.94 23.83
C ASP A 605 -41.58 21.07 24.05
N LEU A 606 -41.69 22.16 23.28
CA LEU A 606 -40.85 23.35 23.37
C LEU A 606 -41.72 24.59 23.63
N LEU A 607 -41.29 25.42 24.58
CA LEU A 607 -41.97 26.65 24.95
C LEU A 607 -41.05 27.84 24.70
N ILE A 608 -41.52 28.79 23.90
CA ILE A 608 -40.84 30.05 23.59
C ILE A 608 -41.54 31.17 24.36
N GLY A 609 -40.96 31.58 25.48
CA GLY A 609 -41.50 32.64 26.33
C GLY A 609 -40.95 34.00 25.94
N VAL A 610 -41.82 34.89 25.49
CA VAL A 610 -41.51 36.24 25.03
C VAL A 610 -41.96 37.24 26.09
N THR A 611 -41.05 38.04 26.63
CA THR A 611 -41.34 39.04 27.66
C THR A 611 -41.06 40.44 27.14
N ILE A 612 -42.07 41.31 27.19
CA ILE A 612 -41.92 42.74 26.95
C ILE A 612 -41.52 43.37 28.29
N ASN A 613 -40.25 43.77 28.41
CA ASN A 613 -39.69 44.22 29.69
C ASN A 613 -39.89 45.71 29.95
N SER A 614 -39.78 46.55 28.92
CA SER A 614 -40.03 47.98 29.06
C SER A 614 -40.36 48.64 27.73
N ILE A 615 -41.15 49.71 27.82
CA ILE A 615 -41.47 50.65 26.74
C ILE A 615 -41.24 52.04 27.32
N GLU A 616 -40.03 52.55 27.16
CA GLU A 616 -39.59 53.78 27.83
C GLU A 616 -39.39 54.90 26.82
N PRO A 617 -40.14 56.01 26.88
CA PRO A 617 -39.81 57.19 26.11
C PRO A 617 -38.51 57.81 26.60
N SER A 618 -37.71 58.34 25.68
CA SER A 618 -36.50 59.09 26.00
C SER A 618 -36.84 60.37 26.75
N SER A 619 -35.86 60.92 27.48
CA SER A 619 -36.03 62.14 28.28
C SER A 619 -36.43 63.37 27.46
N ASP A 620 -36.17 63.38 26.15
CA ASP A 620 -36.58 64.42 25.20
C ASP A 620 -37.90 64.12 24.47
N GLY A 621 -38.53 62.97 24.74
CA GLY A 621 -39.81 62.52 24.17
C GLY A 621 -39.77 62.18 22.69
N ARG A 622 -38.58 62.12 22.07
CA ARG A 622 -38.40 61.91 20.62
C ARG A 622 -38.08 60.48 20.23
N GLN A 623 -37.80 59.61 21.20
CA GLN A 623 -37.54 58.19 20.99
C GLN A 623 -38.30 57.36 22.01
N VAL A 624 -38.56 56.11 21.68
CA VAL A 624 -39.03 55.08 22.62
C VAL A 624 -38.08 53.91 22.55
N THR A 625 -37.66 53.41 23.69
CA THR A 625 -36.84 52.21 23.84
C THR A 625 -37.75 51.05 24.21
N LEU A 626 -37.81 50.04 23.33
CA LEU A 626 -38.46 48.77 23.58
C LEU A 626 -37.41 47.74 24.01
N ARG A 627 -37.65 46.99 25.09
CA ARG A 627 -36.79 45.88 25.50
C ARG A 627 -37.57 44.57 25.56
N LEU A 628 -37.07 43.54 24.87
CA LEU A 628 -37.68 42.22 24.81
C LEU A 628 -36.69 41.15 25.29
N THR A 629 -37.18 40.16 26.04
CA THR A 629 -36.46 38.92 26.35
C THR A 629 -37.21 37.74 25.74
N VAL A 630 -36.52 36.82 25.06
CA VAL A 630 -37.09 35.56 24.58
C VAL A 630 -36.35 34.40 25.22
N ASN A 631 -37.09 33.50 25.86
CA ASN A 631 -36.58 32.30 26.52
C ASN A 631 -37.07 31.05 25.79
N ALA A 632 -36.26 30.01 25.77
CA ALA A 632 -36.65 28.69 25.27
C ALA A 632 -36.55 27.66 26.39
N THR A 633 -37.62 26.92 26.64
CA THR A 633 -37.66 25.84 27.63
C THR A 633 -38.24 24.57 27.02
N LEU A 634 -37.58 23.43 27.23
CA LEU A 634 -37.99 22.12 26.73
C LEU A 634 -38.65 21.32 27.84
N PHE A 635 -39.75 20.63 27.55
CA PHE A 635 -40.33 19.66 28.45
C PHE A 635 -39.62 18.31 28.29
N GLU A 636 -38.98 17.84 29.36
CA GLU A 636 -38.17 16.62 29.34
C GLU A 636 -38.16 16.00 30.75
N ARG A 637 -38.33 14.67 30.85
CA ARG A 637 -38.30 13.94 32.13
C ARG A 637 -39.29 14.46 33.19
N GLY A 638 -40.46 14.94 32.74
CA GLY A 638 -41.53 15.44 33.61
C GLY A 638 -41.34 16.87 34.12
N GLU A 639 -40.29 17.57 33.67
CA GLU A 639 -39.96 18.93 34.10
C GLU A 639 -39.65 19.84 32.89
N TRP A 640 -39.79 21.14 33.09
CA TRP A 640 -39.45 22.14 32.08
C TRP A 640 -38.03 22.66 32.28
N VAL A 641 -37.15 22.39 31.33
CA VAL A 641 -35.73 22.73 31.41
C VAL A 641 -35.41 23.91 30.50
N LYS A 642 -34.82 24.96 31.06
CA LYS A 642 -34.37 26.12 30.27
C LYS A 642 -33.23 25.72 29.32
N LEU A 643 -33.43 25.96 28.02
CA LEU A 643 -32.45 25.72 26.97
C LEU A 643 -31.58 26.95 26.70
N ALA A 644 -32.23 28.09 26.46
CA ALA A 644 -31.58 29.31 26.02
C ALA A 644 -32.40 30.55 26.38
N SER A 645 -31.75 31.71 26.29
CA SER A 645 -32.36 33.02 26.48
C SER A 645 -31.66 34.02 25.55
N ALA A 646 -32.39 35.02 25.08
CA ALA A 646 -31.90 36.16 24.32
C ALA A 646 -32.60 37.41 24.85
N ASP A 647 -31.87 38.51 24.99
CA ASP A 647 -32.39 39.79 25.51
C ASP A 647 -31.82 40.93 24.66
N ALA A 648 -32.69 41.84 24.22
CA ALA A 648 -32.30 42.97 23.41
C ALA A 648 -33.21 44.18 23.66
N ALA A 649 -32.62 45.37 23.54
CA ALA A 649 -33.34 46.63 23.54
C ALA A 649 -33.08 47.40 22.24
N ARG A 650 -34.08 48.13 21.77
CA ARG A 650 -33.97 48.99 20.59
C ARG A 650 -34.68 50.31 20.83
N SER A 651 -33.96 51.40 20.61
CA SER A 651 -34.51 52.76 20.57
C SER A 651 -34.96 53.09 19.16
N ILE A 652 -36.19 53.55 19.02
CA ILE A 652 -36.82 53.96 17.76
C ILE A 652 -37.29 55.41 17.88
N PRO A 653 -37.29 56.19 16.78
CA PRO A 653 -37.95 57.49 16.78
C PRO A 653 -39.42 57.36 17.20
N TYR A 654 -39.88 58.28 18.04
CA TYR A 654 -41.25 58.30 18.56
C TYR A 654 -41.86 59.68 18.32
N GLU A 655 -43.05 59.66 17.73
CA GLU A 655 -43.94 60.83 17.67
C GLU A 655 -45.14 60.52 18.59
N PRO A 656 -45.50 61.41 19.54
CA PRO A 656 -46.62 61.18 20.43
C PRO A 656 -47.90 60.81 19.69
N GLY A 657 -48.43 59.60 19.95
CA GLY A 657 -49.61 59.05 19.27
C GLY A 657 -49.33 58.17 18.04
N SER A 658 -48.07 58.00 17.62
CA SER A 658 -47.68 57.12 16.52
C SER A 658 -47.41 55.69 17.01
N VAL A 659 -48.36 54.81 16.74
CA VAL A 659 -48.29 53.37 17.10
C VAL A 659 -47.41 52.58 16.11
N ASN A 660 -47.40 52.99 14.84
CA ASN A 660 -46.74 52.25 13.74
C ASN A 660 -45.23 52.05 13.93
N LEU A 661 -44.54 53.06 14.47
CA LEU A 661 -43.09 52.99 14.70
C LEU A 661 -42.76 51.99 15.82
N ILE A 662 -43.62 51.86 16.82
CA ILE A 662 -43.46 50.91 17.91
C ILE A 662 -43.72 49.48 17.43
N ILE A 663 -44.71 49.27 16.56
CA ILE A 663 -44.96 48.00 15.88
C ILE A 663 -43.72 47.58 15.07
N GLU A 664 -43.14 48.49 14.28
CA GLU A 664 -41.94 48.21 13.48
C GLU A 664 -40.72 47.90 14.36
N GLY A 665 -40.53 48.64 15.45
CA GLY A 665 -39.51 48.35 16.45
C GLY A 665 -39.67 46.97 17.09
N GLY A 666 -40.91 46.60 17.43
CA GLY A 666 -41.27 45.28 17.96
C GLY A 666 -40.99 44.16 16.97
N LYS A 667 -41.38 44.32 15.70
CA LYS A 667 -41.09 43.38 14.61
C LYS A 667 -39.59 43.11 14.48
N LEU A 668 -38.79 44.17 14.39
CA LEU A 668 -37.35 44.02 14.17
C LEU A 668 -36.65 43.38 15.38
N LEU A 669 -37.07 43.73 16.60
CA LEU A 669 -36.55 43.09 17.82
C LEU A 669 -36.94 41.61 17.91
N ALA A 670 -38.20 41.27 17.59
CA ALA A 670 -38.70 39.91 17.56
C ALA A 670 -37.89 39.02 16.60
N GLN A 671 -37.67 39.50 15.37
CA GLN A 671 -36.86 38.79 14.37
C GLN A 671 -35.40 38.62 14.79
N GLN A 672 -34.80 39.68 15.37
CA GLN A 672 -33.43 39.63 15.88
C GLN A 672 -33.28 38.58 16.99
N LEU A 673 -34.20 38.60 17.96
CA LEU A 673 -34.15 37.70 19.12
C LEU A 673 -34.43 36.25 18.72
N ALA A 674 -35.36 36.00 17.81
CA ALA A 674 -35.61 34.66 17.28
C ALA A 674 -34.37 34.13 16.53
N ALA A 675 -33.70 34.97 15.75
CA ALA A 675 -32.47 34.60 15.03
C ALA A 675 -31.27 34.34 15.96
N GLU A 676 -31.20 34.99 17.11
CA GLU A 676 -30.18 34.73 18.12
C GLU A 676 -30.48 33.46 18.94
N LEU A 677 -31.76 33.21 19.24
CA LEU A 677 -32.21 32.13 20.10
C LEU A 677 -32.17 30.76 19.41
N GLU A 678 -32.54 30.69 18.13
CA GLU A 678 -32.66 29.42 17.39
C GLU A 678 -31.35 28.61 17.30
N PRO A 679 -30.19 29.22 16.96
CA PRO A 679 -28.92 28.50 16.96
C PRO A 679 -28.51 28.00 18.35
N ARG A 680 -28.86 28.74 19.41
CA ARG A 680 -28.57 28.35 20.81
C ARG A 680 -29.39 27.13 21.23
N ILE A 681 -30.66 27.08 20.83
CA ILE A 681 -31.54 25.90 21.01
C ILE A 681 -30.93 24.69 20.31
N LYS A 682 -30.62 24.79 19.02
CA LYS A 682 -30.00 23.71 18.24
C LYS A 682 -28.70 23.18 18.86
N HIS A 683 -27.80 24.08 19.25
CA HIS A 683 -26.51 23.69 19.84
C HIS A 683 -26.67 22.95 21.17
N LYS A 684 -27.61 23.40 22.02
CA LYS A 684 -27.90 22.75 23.31
C LYS A 684 -28.54 21.37 23.12
N LEU A 685 -29.45 21.22 22.17
CA LEU A 685 -30.08 19.94 21.85
C LEU A 685 -29.09 18.94 21.25
N ALA A 686 -28.24 19.37 20.32
CA ALA A 686 -27.21 18.52 19.70
C ALA A 686 -26.18 18.00 20.72
N ARG A 687 -25.71 18.86 21.63
CA ARG A 687 -24.81 18.45 22.72
C ARG A 687 -25.45 17.46 23.69
N ARG A 688 -26.76 17.58 23.93
CA ARG A 688 -27.49 16.65 24.81
C ARG A 688 -27.69 15.28 24.16
N LYS A 689 -28.03 15.24 22.86
CA LYS A 689 -28.11 13.99 22.08
C LYS A 689 -26.77 13.23 22.07
N ALA A 690 -25.65 13.95 21.87
CA ALA A 690 -24.31 13.37 21.93
C ALA A 690 -23.94 12.86 23.34
N ALA A 691 -24.45 13.50 24.41
CA ALA A 691 -24.24 13.03 25.78
C ALA A 691 -25.09 11.78 26.11
N GLU A 692 -26.30 11.66 25.57
CA GLU A 692 -27.15 10.47 25.71
C GLU A 692 -26.62 9.25 24.94
N GLU A 693 -26.04 9.46 23.75
CA GLU A 693 -25.35 8.39 22.99
C GLU A 693 -24.13 7.83 23.74
N VAL A 694 -23.45 8.62 24.56
CA VAL A 694 -22.33 8.16 25.41
C VAL A 694 -22.83 7.38 26.64
N LEU A 695 -24.01 7.72 27.18
CA LEU A 695 -24.57 7.09 28.39
C LEU A 695 -25.24 5.73 28.12
N THR A 696 -25.61 5.42 26.87
CA THR A 696 -26.31 4.16 26.51
C THR A 696 -25.39 2.94 26.34
N GLY A 697 -24.06 3.12 26.34
CA GLY A 697 -23.08 2.04 26.17
C GLY A 697 -22.25 1.70 27.42
N THR A 698 -22.60 2.20 28.60
CA THR A 698 -21.86 1.94 29.85
C THR A 698 -22.78 1.43 30.96
N GLU A 699 -22.32 0.43 31.71
CA GLU A 699 -23.03 -0.09 32.88
C GLU A 699 -23.06 0.98 34.00
N GLN A 700 -24.26 1.41 34.40
CA GLN A 700 -24.46 2.46 35.41
C GLN A 700 -25.06 1.89 36.69
N VAL A 701 -24.67 2.44 37.85
CA VAL A 701 -25.24 2.06 39.15
C VAL A 701 -26.37 3.02 39.53
N PHE A 702 -27.60 2.52 39.50
CA PHE A 702 -28.79 3.24 39.94
C PHE A 702 -29.07 3.00 41.42
N ILE A 703 -29.45 4.06 42.13
CA ILE A 703 -30.00 3.97 43.47
C ILE A 703 -31.52 4.11 43.36
N VAL A 704 -32.22 3.01 43.62
CA VAL A 704 -33.68 2.92 43.57
C VAL A 704 -34.25 3.14 44.98
N VAL A 705 -35.21 4.05 45.10
CA VAL A 705 -35.88 4.38 46.37
C VAL A 705 -37.34 3.91 46.34
N PHE A 706 -37.69 2.96 47.21
CA PHE A 706 -39.06 2.43 47.33
C PHE A 706 -39.84 3.16 48.43
N LYS A 707 -40.18 4.42 48.15
CA LYS A 707 -41.00 5.26 49.04
C LYS A 707 -42.39 4.62 49.25
N GLY A 708 -42.89 4.64 50.48
CA GLY A 708 -44.21 4.06 50.82
C GLY A 708 -44.26 2.53 51.02
N ALA A 709 -43.26 1.75 50.57
CA ALA A 709 -43.28 0.29 50.73
C ALA A 709 -43.13 -0.16 52.21
N SER A 710 -43.99 -1.05 52.71
CA SER A 710 -43.86 -1.57 54.08
C SER A 710 -42.59 -2.43 54.27
N LYS A 711 -42.16 -2.64 55.52
CA LYS A 711 -40.96 -3.45 55.83
C LYS A 711 -41.04 -4.88 55.25
N GLN A 712 -42.22 -5.48 55.27
CA GLN A 712 -42.45 -6.82 54.70
C GLN A 712 -42.49 -6.80 53.17
N GLN A 713 -43.06 -5.76 52.54
CA GLN A 713 -43.05 -5.59 51.08
C GLN A 713 -41.62 -5.36 50.57
N PHE A 714 -40.85 -4.48 51.22
CA PHE A 714 -39.47 -4.21 50.83
C PHE A 714 -38.56 -5.44 50.96
N ALA A 715 -38.79 -6.31 51.95
CA ALA A 715 -38.05 -7.57 52.07
C ALA A 715 -38.30 -8.53 50.88
N LYS A 716 -39.55 -8.60 50.40
CA LYS A 716 -39.91 -9.39 49.20
C LYS A 716 -39.30 -8.80 47.93
N ILE A 717 -39.36 -7.47 47.77
CA ILE A 717 -38.74 -6.75 46.66
C ILE A 717 -37.24 -7.02 46.64
N LYS A 718 -36.55 -6.84 47.78
CA LYS A 718 -35.12 -7.09 47.92
C LYS A 718 -34.72 -8.51 47.46
N SER A 719 -35.39 -9.54 47.95
CA SER A 719 -35.09 -10.93 47.55
C SER A 719 -35.22 -11.09 46.03
N ARG A 720 -36.29 -10.54 45.45
CA ARG A 720 -36.57 -10.69 44.02
C ARG A 720 -35.60 -9.92 43.13
N LEU A 721 -35.15 -8.74 43.57
CA LEU A 721 -34.14 -7.95 42.87
C LEU A 721 -32.76 -8.62 42.90
N ALA A 722 -32.42 -9.28 44.01
CA ALA A 722 -31.15 -10.00 44.15
C ALA A 722 -31.10 -11.31 43.36
N ASP A 723 -32.24 -12.01 43.21
CA ASP A 723 -32.34 -13.28 42.48
C ASP A 723 -32.50 -13.11 40.95
N SER A 724 -32.40 -11.88 40.43
CA SER A 724 -32.59 -11.57 39.00
C SER A 724 -31.28 -11.59 38.23
N SER A 725 -31.29 -12.15 37.01
CA SER A 725 -30.18 -12.06 36.05
C SER A 725 -30.28 -10.87 35.09
N ARG A 726 -31.27 -9.97 35.29
CA ARG A 726 -31.54 -8.83 34.38
C ARG A 726 -30.67 -7.60 34.65
N TRP A 727 -29.99 -7.58 35.79
CA TRP A 727 -29.14 -6.51 36.28
C TRP A 727 -28.20 -7.07 37.36
N GLU A 728 -27.14 -6.33 37.70
CA GLU A 728 -26.27 -6.69 38.81
C GLU A 728 -26.76 -6.02 40.11
N TYR A 729 -27.26 -6.81 41.05
CA TYR A 729 -27.67 -6.28 42.35
C TYR A 729 -26.45 -6.04 43.24
N LYS A 730 -26.23 -4.79 43.68
CA LYS A 730 -25.04 -4.39 44.45
C LYS A 730 -25.29 -4.42 45.96
N SER A 731 -26.29 -3.67 46.45
CA SER A 731 -26.55 -3.54 47.90
C SER A 731 -27.93 -2.95 48.19
N THR A 732 -28.35 -2.95 49.45
CA THR A 732 -29.58 -2.28 49.91
C THR A 732 -29.39 -1.59 51.25
N ASP A 733 -30.03 -0.44 51.45
CA ASP A 733 -30.29 0.13 52.77
C ASP A 733 -31.74 -0.18 53.18
N VAL A 734 -31.89 -1.10 54.15
CA VAL A 734 -33.20 -1.54 54.63
C VAL A 734 -33.93 -0.45 55.43
N ARG A 735 -33.21 0.49 56.05
CA ARG A 735 -33.82 1.60 56.79
C ARG A 735 -34.37 2.65 55.84
N LYS A 736 -33.64 2.96 54.78
CA LYS A 736 -34.06 3.93 53.75
C LYS A 736 -34.89 3.30 52.62
N ARG A 737 -35.07 1.98 52.64
CA ARG A 737 -35.79 1.19 51.61
C ARG A 737 -35.23 1.45 50.22
N THR A 738 -33.90 1.45 50.11
CA THR A 738 -33.21 1.69 48.84
C THR A 738 -32.43 0.46 48.39
N ALA A 739 -32.32 0.28 47.07
CA ALA A 739 -31.51 -0.75 46.43
C ALA A 739 -30.55 -0.13 45.42
N ARG A 740 -29.29 -0.58 45.39
CA ARG A 740 -28.29 -0.19 44.39
C ARG A 740 -28.17 -1.30 43.37
N ILE A 741 -28.39 -0.97 42.11
CA ILE A 741 -28.47 -1.92 41.00
C ILE A 741 -27.64 -1.39 39.85
N ALA A 742 -26.71 -2.19 39.33
CA ALA A 742 -26.01 -1.87 38.11
C ALA A 742 -26.77 -2.41 36.90
N PHE A 743 -26.97 -1.56 35.89
CA PHE A 743 -27.72 -1.88 34.69
C PHE A 743 -27.09 -1.18 33.49
N GLU A 744 -27.00 -1.91 32.38
CA GLU A 744 -26.49 -1.41 31.12
C GLU A 744 -27.65 -0.82 30.30
N GLY A 745 -27.77 0.51 30.33
CA GLY A 745 -28.82 1.25 29.63
C GLY A 745 -29.21 2.55 30.35
N SER A 746 -30.14 3.30 29.76
CA SER A 746 -30.66 4.55 30.34
C SER A 746 -31.56 4.31 31.56
N ILE A 747 -31.77 5.36 32.36
CA ILE A 747 -32.65 5.33 33.53
C ILE A 747 -34.09 4.97 33.18
N ASP A 748 -34.58 5.40 32.01
CA ASP A 748 -35.94 5.13 31.55
C ASP A 748 -36.10 3.65 31.15
N ASN A 749 -35.13 3.08 30.43
CA ASN A 749 -35.10 1.66 30.09
C ASN A 749 -34.98 0.79 31.36
N PHE A 750 -34.20 1.23 32.33
CA PHE A 750 -34.11 0.58 33.63
C PHE A 750 -35.43 0.65 34.40
N ALA A 751 -36.08 1.83 34.44
CA ALA A 751 -37.34 2.08 35.14
C ALA A 751 -38.47 1.21 34.56
N ASP A 752 -38.65 1.21 33.24
CA ASP A 752 -39.68 0.41 32.57
C ASP A 752 -39.49 -1.09 32.84
N ARG A 753 -38.25 -1.57 32.74
CA ARG A 753 -37.94 -2.99 33.00
C ARG A 753 -38.10 -3.38 34.45
N LEU A 754 -37.76 -2.49 35.38
CA LEU A 754 -37.92 -2.72 36.81
C LEU A 754 -39.40 -2.75 37.20
N GLU A 755 -40.20 -1.82 36.67
CA GLU A 755 -41.64 -1.76 36.87
C GLU A 755 -42.33 -3.02 36.30
N MET A 756 -42.04 -3.39 35.05
CA MET A 756 -42.54 -4.64 34.45
C MET A 756 -42.13 -5.88 35.26
N PHE A 757 -40.92 -5.89 35.81
CA PHE A 757 -40.41 -7.03 36.58
C PHE A 757 -41.09 -7.18 37.94
N LEU A 758 -41.33 -6.08 38.65
CA LEU A 758 -41.99 -6.10 39.96
C LEU A 758 -43.50 -6.31 39.83
N SER A 759 -44.14 -5.66 38.85
CA SER A 759 -45.57 -5.86 38.54
C SER A 759 -45.87 -7.30 38.12
N GLY A 760 -45.00 -7.92 37.31
CA GLY A 760 -45.10 -9.34 36.93
C GLY A 760 -45.01 -10.32 38.10
N ALA A 761 -44.53 -9.89 39.27
CA ALA A 761 -44.48 -10.66 40.50
C ALA A 761 -45.62 -10.32 41.48
N GLY A 762 -46.60 -9.50 41.07
CA GLY A 762 -47.70 -9.04 41.92
C GLY A 762 -47.26 -8.05 43.01
N LEU A 763 -46.08 -7.43 42.88
CA LEU A 763 -45.56 -6.44 43.82
C LEU A 763 -45.83 -5.04 43.24
N ASN A 764 -46.98 -4.46 43.59
CA ASN A 764 -47.35 -3.13 43.16
C ASN A 764 -46.77 -2.08 44.13
N VAL A 765 -45.66 -1.49 43.75
CA VAL A 765 -45.04 -0.35 44.43
C VAL A 765 -45.05 0.80 43.43
N GLY A 766 -45.64 1.94 43.79
CA GLY A 766 -45.67 3.12 42.91
C GLY A 766 -44.27 3.48 42.39
N LEU A 767 -44.23 4.30 41.33
CA LEU A 767 -43.00 4.65 40.60
C LEU A 767 -41.84 4.94 41.57
N PRO A 768 -40.80 4.08 41.60
CA PRO A 768 -39.64 4.32 42.44
C PRO A 768 -38.94 5.61 42.01
N GLU A 769 -38.41 6.38 42.97
CA GLU A 769 -37.55 7.51 42.65
C GLU A 769 -36.11 6.99 42.43
N TYR A 770 -35.44 7.51 41.40
CA TYR A 770 -34.13 7.03 40.97
C TYR A 770 -33.09 8.14 41.04
N VAL A 771 -31.88 7.82 41.50
CA VAL A 771 -30.73 8.73 41.45
C VAL A 771 -29.56 8.00 40.78
N SER A 772 -29.00 8.59 39.72
CA SER A 772 -27.74 8.13 39.11
C SER A 772 -26.58 8.55 39.99
N SER A 773 -25.71 7.61 40.39
CA SER A 773 -24.54 7.91 41.22
C SER A 773 -23.32 8.33 40.43
#